data_AF-A0A2H0YA86-F1
#
_entry.id   AF-A0A2H0YA86-F1
#
_cell.length_a   1.000
_cell.length_b   1.000
_cell.length_c   1.000
_cell.angle_alpha   90.00
_cell.angle_beta   90.00
_cell.angle_gamma   90.00
#
_symmetry.space_group_name_H-M   'P 1'
#
loop_
_entity.id
_entity.type
_entity.pdbx_description
1 polymer ?
#
loop_
_entity_poly.entity_id
_entity_poly.type
_entity_poly.pdbx_seq_one_letter_code
_entity_poly.pdbx_strand_id
1 'polypeptide(L)'
;MRVNENNRNNRNNRDSGHFLRIQRFLKKWPLSLFIVAVVLISPLGAKTGCAQENQQVQVQQVQESANDKISLDLKNVEIVELLRIVSLKTGKTIVPSKEVTGRITVYLSNVAFNDVLDIILLTQGLALNRKDNVYYVMSEAEYRKTFGRDYVDQRKIQTVKLAYAKPAVIFAALAQLKSDVGKIVVDEASGTIILIDIPEKLELLNKTIQDLDRPLTTTIYDLNYIKPADAKTQFGAAITPGTGEVIIDERSGKAIISDLPDKMQKMNMLVRELDEASRQVYVEVDIVELTLSDAFERGIDWQKVFDSAVADGLAFAGSYPAAALTAAYSQIKVGTLATENYSAILKFLSTYGKTNVISQPRIAVVNNEEANVMVGVREAYITQTQSQATSTTVTSETVEFIDVGVKLKIVPKIGADGFITMKIKPEVSSVKETITTALGSRIPIVQTSQSETVVKIKDGMMIMIAGMTKIEDTDTVKGWPVLSKIPFLGAFFSYRSKSKTRTEVIIFLTPHLSSGDVGLRGAEITKIIPMEHLPENLQQKVIRDNIIDEGLLNPEKMKQEQAAKQAIELAAKETIERKTDKAAKIEAAKAAEKAVKIEARKSEKLLVEETAKDYYQRGLWAQADSDPEEAIRNFIKATELNNKYAAAYNSLGIIYEQEFKFEKAEAMYLKAITVDPNYAPAYSNLALFNEDRSDFVQALKYWHKRALRGDPNDEWTKKAVQRVKELEE
;
A
#
# COMPACT_ATOMS: atom_id res chain seq x y z
N MET A 1 -49.17 31.40 14.64
CA MET A 1 -49.75 32.23 15.73
C MET A 1 -48.64 32.79 16.59
N ARG A 2 -48.95 33.84 17.36
CA ARG A 2 -48.10 34.55 18.32
C ARG A 2 -47.37 33.67 19.36
N VAL A 3 -46.23 34.20 19.85
CA VAL A 3 -45.79 34.23 21.27
C VAL A 3 -45.35 32.91 21.93
N ASN A 4 -44.41 32.87 22.88
CA ASN A 4 -43.24 33.74 23.19
C ASN A 4 -42.42 33.04 24.31
N GLU A 5 -41.17 33.46 24.48
CA GLU A 5 -40.50 33.63 25.78
C GLU A 5 -40.30 32.48 26.82
N ASN A 6 -39.03 32.44 27.26
CA ASN A 6 -38.59 32.42 28.67
C ASN A 6 -38.55 31.09 29.47
N ASN A 7 -37.64 30.91 30.45
CA ASN A 7 -36.30 31.47 30.77
C ASN A 7 -35.78 30.77 32.05
N ARG A 8 -34.47 30.89 32.36
CA ARG A 8 -33.83 30.66 33.68
C ARG A 8 -33.78 29.19 34.13
N ASN A 9 -32.83 28.71 34.96
CA ASN A 9 -31.52 29.14 35.49
C ASN A 9 -30.99 27.92 36.31
N ASN A 10 -29.74 27.73 36.74
CA ASN A 10 -28.39 28.30 36.52
C ASN A 10 -27.42 27.51 37.45
N ARG A 11 -26.09 27.65 37.25
CA ARG A 11 -24.95 27.20 38.10
C ARG A 11 -24.59 25.72 37.97
N ASN A 12 -23.32 25.29 38.00
CA ASN A 12 -21.97 25.93 38.03
C ASN A 12 -20.95 24.77 37.80
N ASN A 13 -19.66 24.89 37.43
CA ASN A 13 -18.79 25.93 36.84
C ASN A 13 -17.41 25.25 36.56
N ARG A 14 -16.52 25.89 35.77
CA ARG A 14 -15.09 25.56 35.50
C ARG A 14 -14.82 24.39 34.54
N ASP A 15 -13.81 24.39 33.66
CA ASP A 15 -12.89 25.41 33.10
C ASP A 15 -12.15 24.75 31.90
N SER A 16 -11.57 25.42 30.88
CA SER A 16 -11.58 26.83 30.46
C SER A 16 -11.01 26.99 29.02
N GLY A 17 -11.60 27.87 28.18
CA GLY A 17 -10.88 28.77 27.23
C GLY A 17 -10.08 28.15 26.07
N HIS A 18 -10.54 28.03 24.82
CA HIS A 18 -10.89 29.09 23.84
C HIS A 18 -9.82 30.20 23.65
N PHE A 19 -9.55 30.78 22.47
CA PHE A 19 -9.73 30.45 21.04
C PHE A 19 -9.17 31.65 20.23
N LEU A 20 -8.96 31.43 18.94
CA LEU A 20 -8.62 32.38 17.87
C LEU A 20 -9.19 33.82 17.90
N ARG A 21 -8.29 34.78 17.53
CA ARG A 21 -8.43 35.75 16.39
C ARG A 21 -9.48 36.88 16.48
N ILE A 22 -9.07 38.13 16.18
CA ILE A 22 -9.61 38.99 15.09
C ILE A 22 -8.99 40.42 15.05
N GLN A 23 -8.57 40.78 13.82
CA GLN A 23 -8.36 42.07 13.14
C GLN A 23 -8.51 43.49 13.79
N ARG A 24 -7.56 44.35 13.36
CA ARG A 24 -7.67 45.66 12.65
C ARG A 24 -7.39 47.01 13.37
N PHE A 25 -6.47 47.76 12.73
CA PHE A 25 -6.30 49.23 12.61
C PHE A 25 -6.13 50.13 13.87
N LEU A 26 -4.96 50.80 13.98
CA LEU A 26 -4.84 52.28 13.92
C LEU A 26 -3.38 52.84 13.93
N LYS A 27 -2.89 53.22 12.74
CA LYS A 27 -2.24 54.49 12.33
C LYS A 27 -1.47 55.40 13.35
N LYS A 28 -0.15 55.55 13.13
CA LYS A 28 0.77 56.73 13.29
C LYS A 28 1.23 57.25 14.69
N TRP A 29 2.56 57.15 14.95
CA TRP A 29 3.62 58.21 15.17
C TRP A 29 3.35 59.46 16.07
N PRO A 30 4.37 60.21 16.62
CA PRO A 30 5.84 60.01 16.72
C PRO A 30 6.49 60.51 18.08
N LEU A 31 7.80 60.86 18.10
CA LEU A 31 8.62 61.56 19.15
C LEU A 31 8.99 60.78 20.45
N SER A 32 10.07 61.05 21.20
CA SER A 32 11.42 61.65 20.93
C SER A 32 12.35 61.62 22.19
N LEU A 33 13.68 61.75 21.98
CA LEU A 33 14.76 62.16 22.93
C LEU A 33 15.27 61.26 24.10
N PHE A 34 16.53 60.80 23.94
CA PHE A 34 17.77 61.15 24.70
C PHE A 34 18.03 60.80 26.20
N ILE A 35 19.36 60.81 26.53
CA ILE A 35 20.07 60.68 27.84
C ILE A 35 20.38 59.21 28.24
N VAL A 36 21.58 58.65 28.03
CA VAL A 36 22.93 58.89 28.64
C VAL A 36 23.08 58.33 30.07
N ALA A 37 23.91 57.28 30.22
CA ALA A 37 24.73 57.02 31.41
C ALA A 37 25.92 56.10 31.06
N VAL A 38 27.12 56.45 31.55
CA VAL A 38 28.38 55.73 31.36
C VAL A 38 28.81 55.10 32.68
N VAL A 39 29.27 53.84 32.68
CA VAL A 39 30.22 53.34 33.68
C VAL A 39 31.26 52.44 33.01
N LEU A 40 32.51 52.90 33.04
CA LEU A 40 33.72 52.09 32.85
C LEU A 40 34.19 51.58 34.22
N ILE A 41 34.79 50.39 34.28
CA ILE A 41 35.97 50.06 35.12
C ILE A 41 36.59 48.75 34.57
N SER A 42 37.92 48.75 34.46
CA SER A 42 38.78 47.65 33.97
C SER A 42 39.78 47.28 35.12
N PRO A 43 40.99 46.72 34.92
CA PRO A 43 41.53 45.64 34.06
C PRO A 43 42.41 44.61 34.87
N LEU A 44 43.38 43.93 34.21
CA LEU A 44 44.51 43.06 34.70
C LEU A 44 44.19 41.58 35.02
N GLY A 45 45.03 40.58 34.70
CA GLY A 45 46.32 40.48 33.97
C GLY A 45 46.56 39.01 33.52
N ALA A 46 47.34 38.63 32.47
CA ALA A 46 48.78 38.82 32.19
C ALA A 46 49.70 38.12 33.24
N LYS A 47 50.69 37.25 32.97
CA LYS A 47 51.39 36.65 31.78
C LYS A 47 52.01 35.28 32.21
N THR A 48 52.42 34.35 31.34
CA THR A 48 53.75 34.18 30.67
C THR A 48 53.67 32.84 29.87
N GLY A 49 54.29 32.56 28.70
CA GLY A 49 55.66 32.81 28.18
C GLY A 49 56.38 31.43 28.07
N CYS A 50 57.20 31.01 27.09
CA CYS A 50 57.84 31.57 25.88
C CYS A 50 58.39 30.38 25.02
N ALA A 51 58.88 30.45 23.76
CA ALA A 51 58.81 31.41 22.65
C ALA A 51 59.47 30.83 21.35
N GLN A 52 59.06 31.32 20.16
CA GLN A 52 59.79 31.33 18.85
C GLN A 52 59.99 29.99 18.09
N GLU A 53 60.13 29.95 16.74
CA GLU A 53 60.56 31.00 15.77
C GLU A 53 59.77 31.06 14.44
N ASN A 54 60.05 32.07 13.61
CA ASN A 54 59.23 32.61 12.50
C ASN A 54 59.36 31.90 11.14
N GLN A 55 58.27 31.89 10.37
CA GLN A 55 58.22 32.54 9.05
C GLN A 55 56.78 32.92 8.68
N GLN A 56 56.47 34.23 8.66
CA GLN A 56 55.19 34.75 8.15
C GLN A 56 55.40 35.36 6.76
N VAL A 57 54.58 34.94 5.79
CA VAL A 57 54.45 35.61 4.50
C VAL A 57 53.66 36.90 4.68
N GLN A 58 54.17 38.00 4.14
CA GLN A 58 53.56 39.32 4.24
C GLN A 58 52.23 39.38 3.47
N VAL A 59 51.12 39.62 4.17
CA VAL A 59 49.91 40.16 3.54
C VAL A 59 50.13 41.66 3.42
N GLN A 60 50.45 42.11 2.21
CA GLN A 60 50.65 43.52 1.92
C GLN A 60 49.29 44.22 1.89
N GLN A 61 48.89 44.79 3.04
CA GLN A 61 47.73 45.68 3.10
C GLN A 61 47.99 46.90 2.23
N VAL A 62 47.25 47.03 1.13
CA VAL A 62 47.10 48.32 0.45
C VAL A 62 46.33 49.22 1.41
N GLN A 63 47.01 50.22 1.97
CA GLN A 63 46.38 51.24 2.80
C GLN A 63 45.45 52.08 1.92
N GLU A 64 44.15 51.78 1.97
CA GLU A 64 43.13 52.66 1.41
C GLU A 64 42.96 53.85 2.37
N SER A 65 43.56 54.98 2.01
CA SER A 65 43.60 56.19 2.84
C SER A 65 42.20 56.64 3.23
N ALA A 66 41.96 56.82 4.53
CA ALA A 66 40.67 57.23 5.10
C ALA A 66 40.27 58.70 4.81
N ASN A 67 40.72 59.27 3.69
CA ASN A 67 40.60 60.69 3.33
C ASN A 67 40.02 60.94 1.91
N ASP A 68 39.68 59.90 1.14
CA ASP A 68 39.17 60.00 -0.25
C ASP A 68 37.64 60.24 -0.34
N LYS A 69 36.97 60.61 0.77
CA LYS A 69 35.52 60.88 0.82
C LYS A 69 35.18 62.38 0.77
N ILE A 70 34.26 62.72 -0.12
CA ILE A 70 33.92 64.07 -0.52
C ILE A 70 32.50 64.43 -0.04
N SER A 71 32.42 65.52 0.71
CA SER A 71 31.17 66.29 0.89
C SER A 71 31.32 67.66 0.25
N LEU A 72 30.36 68.07 -0.59
CA LEU A 72 30.31 69.33 -1.33
C LEU A 72 28.84 69.74 -1.55
N ASP A 73 28.48 70.98 -1.23
CA ASP A 73 27.21 71.61 -1.66
C ASP A 73 27.58 72.71 -2.64
N LEU A 74 27.30 72.50 -3.93
CA LEU A 74 27.70 73.40 -5.01
C LEU A 74 26.51 73.61 -5.95
N LYS A 75 26.09 74.88 -6.09
CA LYS A 75 24.91 75.28 -6.88
C LYS A 75 25.34 76.09 -8.09
N ASN A 76 24.86 75.69 -9.27
CA ASN A 76 25.09 76.37 -10.55
C ASN A 76 26.59 76.63 -10.87
N VAL A 77 27.44 75.66 -10.58
CA VAL A 77 28.91 75.73 -10.79
C VAL A 77 29.25 75.18 -12.16
N GLU A 78 30.26 75.76 -12.82
CA GLU A 78 30.77 75.27 -14.11
C GLU A 78 31.53 73.95 -13.95
N ILE A 79 31.31 73.00 -14.86
CA ILE A 79 31.82 71.61 -14.72
C ILE A 79 33.35 71.58 -14.59
N VAL A 80 34.06 72.43 -15.35
CA VAL A 80 35.52 72.52 -15.29
C VAL A 80 36.00 72.95 -13.89
N GLU A 81 35.32 73.90 -13.25
CA GLU A 81 35.65 74.35 -11.90
C GLU A 81 35.22 73.31 -10.84
N LEU A 82 34.11 72.59 -11.04
CA LEU A 82 33.74 71.46 -10.18
C LEU A 82 34.80 70.34 -10.23
N LEU A 83 35.24 69.95 -11.43
CA LEU A 83 36.30 68.95 -11.62
C LEU A 83 37.62 69.42 -10.98
N ARG A 84 37.93 70.71 -11.05
CA ARG A 84 39.07 71.32 -10.36
C ARG A 84 38.95 71.25 -8.84
N ILE A 85 37.79 71.59 -8.27
CA ILE A 85 37.53 71.51 -6.83
C ILE A 85 37.66 70.05 -6.34
N VAL A 86 37.13 69.09 -7.10
CA VAL A 86 37.25 67.65 -6.81
C VAL A 86 38.72 67.21 -6.88
N SER A 87 39.44 67.56 -7.94
CA SER A 87 40.89 67.33 -8.12
C SER A 87 41.73 67.86 -6.95
N LEU A 88 41.50 69.11 -6.54
CA LEU A 88 42.19 69.73 -5.39
C LEU A 88 41.88 69.03 -4.06
N LYS A 89 40.66 68.52 -3.89
CA LYS A 89 40.21 67.87 -2.66
C LYS A 89 40.72 66.43 -2.50
N THR A 90 40.98 65.72 -3.60
CA THR A 90 41.43 64.32 -3.58
C THR A 90 42.86 64.10 -4.06
N GLY A 91 43.54 65.16 -4.53
CA GLY A 91 44.90 65.09 -5.05
C GLY A 91 45.03 64.27 -6.36
N LYS A 92 43.92 63.98 -7.05
CA LYS A 92 43.93 63.23 -8.31
C LYS A 92 43.98 64.19 -9.50
N THR A 93 44.89 63.95 -10.44
CA THR A 93 45.06 64.81 -11.62
C THR A 93 43.92 64.60 -12.62
N ILE A 94 42.97 65.53 -12.68
CA ILE A 94 41.90 65.57 -13.69
C ILE A 94 42.26 66.57 -14.79
N VAL A 95 42.12 66.14 -16.05
CA VAL A 95 42.37 66.95 -17.25
C VAL A 95 41.10 67.00 -18.10
N PRO A 96 40.28 68.05 -18.02
CA PRO A 96 39.13 68.24 -18.91
C PRO A 96 39.60 68.69 -20.30
N SER A 97 38.92 68.20 -21.35
CA SER A 97 39.13 68.65 -22.72
C SER A 97 38.45 70.01 -22.99
N LYS A 98 38.72 70.58 -24.16
CA LYS A 98 38.17 71.89 -24.57
C LYS A 98 36.67 71.85 -24.87
N GLU A 99 36.10 70.68 -25.17
CA GLU A 99 34.66 70.53 -25.44
C GLU A 99 33.82 70.36 -24.15
N VAL A 100 34.45 70.16 -22.97
CA VAL A 100 33.74 70.01 -21.68
C VAL A 100 33.16 71.37 -21.26
N THR A 101 31.87 71.56 -21.50
CA THR A 101 31.12 72.79 -21.18
C THR A 101 29.79 72.47 -20.53
N GLY A 102 29.33 73.34 -19.63
CA GLY A 102 28.05 73.17 -18.93
C GLY A 102 28.11 73.60 -17.46
N ARG A 103 26.93 73.64 -16.82
CA ARG A 103 26.76 73.99 -15.41
C ARG A 103 25.95 72.92 -14.70
N ILE A 104 26.30 72.67 -13.44
CA ILE A 104 25.74 71.59 -12.65
C ILE A 104 25.50 72.06 -11.20
N THR A 105 24.51 71.46 -10.56
CA THR A 105 24.24 71.62 -9.12
C THR A 105 24.33 70.24 -8.49
N VAL A 106 25.20 70.06 -7.50
CA VAL A 106 25.46 68.76 -6.87
C VAL A 106 25.53 68.90 -5.36
N TYR A 107 24.85 67.98 -4.67
CA TYR A 107 24.85 67.85 -3.22
C TYR A 107 25.46 66.49 -2.86
N LEU A 108 26.75 66.51 -2.52
CA LEU A 108 27.53 65.32 -2.17
C LEU A 108 27.74 65.28 -0.66
N SER A 109 27.55 64.11 -0.06
CA SER A 109 27.81 63.87 1.36
C SER A 109 28.49 62.52 1.54
N ASN A 110 29.77 62.55 1.95
CA ASN A 110 30.57 61.36 2.26
C ASN A 110 30.72 60.35 1.09
N VAL A 111 30.78 60.84 -0.15
CA VAL A 111 30.84 60.03 -1.39
C VAL A 111 32.31 59.81 -1.81
N ALA A 112 32.68 58.64 -2.34
CA ALA A 112 34.06 58.39 -2.74
C ALA A 112 34.42 59.09 -4.06
N PHE A 113 35.70 59.36 -4.28
CA PHE A 113 36.18 60.08 -5.47
C PHE A 113 35.68 59.53 -6.81
N ASN A 114 35.70 58.20 -7.01
CA ASN A 114 35.28 57.60 -8.28
C ASN A 114 33.78 57.82 -8.50
N ASP A 115 32.93 57.54 -7.50
CA ASP A 115 31.48 57.73 -7.59
C ASP A 115 31.12 59.22 -7.83
N VAL A 116 31.85 60.17 -7.23
CA VAL A 116 31.69 61.60 -7.53
C VAL A 116 32.00 61.92 -8.98
N LEU A 117 33.07 61.33 -9.53
CA LEU A 117 33.44 61.53 -10.93
C LEU A 117 32.38 60.91 -11.87
N ASP A 118 31.92 59.69 -11.59
CA ASP A 118 30.90 58.99 -12.38
C ASP A 118 29.55 59.73 -12.37
N ILE A 119 29.13 60.31 -11.23
CA ILE A 119 27.93 61.17 -11.16
C ILE A 119 28.07 62.39 -12.10
N ILE A 120 29.23 63.04 -12.13
CA ILE A 120 29.48 64.21 -12.99
C ILE A 120 29.48 63.79 -14.47
N LEU A 121 30.09 62.66 -14.80
CA LEU A 121 30.15 62.11 -16.16
C LEU A 121 28.76 61.77 -16.70
N LEU A 122 27.97 61.01 -15.93
CA LEU A 122 26.62 60.58 -16.28
C LEU A 122 25.64 61.75 -16.42
N THR A 123 25.74 62.77 -15.56
CA THR A 123 24.81 63.92 -15.58
C THR A 123 24.99 64.81 -16.81
N GLN A 124 26.16 64.79 -17.45
CA GLN A 124 26.55 65.74 -18.50
C GLN A 124 26.97 65.07 -19.83
N GLY A 125 26.80 63.75 -19.97
CA GLY A 125 27.15 63.03 -21.21
C GLY A 125 28.65 63.09 -21.54
N LEU A 126 29.49 62.93 -20.51
CA LEU A 126 30.94 63.02 -20.63
C LEU A 126 31.57 61.63 -20.54
N ALA A 127 32.63 61.43 -21.32
CA ALA A 127 33.41 60.21 -21.37
C ALA A 127 34.71 60.35 -20.58
N LEU A 128 35.14 59.26 -19.94
CA LEU A 128 36.40 59.19 -19.20
C LEU A 128 37.42 58.32 -19.94
N ASN A 129 38.65 58.80 -20.05
CA ASN A 129 39.81 57.98 -20.35
C ASN A 129 40.83 58.07 -19.21
N ARG A 130 41.09 56.94 -18.54
CA ARG A 130 42.07 56.86 -17.46
C ARG A 130 43.40 56.33 -17.99
N LYS A 131 44.45 57.12 -17.83
CA LYS A 131 45.83 56.71 -18.15
C LYS A 131 46.70 56.96 -16.93
N ASP A 132 47.27 55.89 -16.39
CA ASP A 132 48.07 55.90 -15.15
C ASP A 132 47.29 56.56 -13.98
N ASN A 133 47.78 57.69 -13.46
CA ASN A 133 47.14 58.47 -12.39
C ASN A 133 46.45 59.75 -12.91
N VAL A 134 46.21 59.85 -14.23
CA VAL A 134 45.58 61.00 -14.88
C VAL A 134 44.21 60.62 -15.45
N TYR A 135 43.21 61.44 -15.14
CA TYR A 135 41.82 61.25 -15.51
C TYR A 135 41.46 62.27 -16.61
N TYR A 136 41.43 61.82 -17.87
CA TYR A 136 41.07 62.67 -19.01
C TYR A 136 39.55 62.64 -19.20
N VAL A 137 38.90 63.78 -18.99
CA VAL A 137 37.44 63.94 -19.13
C VAL A 137 37.17 64.69 -20.44
N MET A 138 36.30 64.15 -21.30
CA MET A 138 36.00 64.73 -22.61
C MET A 138 34.52 64.53 -22.98
N SER A 139 34.04 65.18 -24.04
CA SER A 139 32.69 64.90 -24.56
C SER A 139 32.62 63.49 -25.16
N GLU A 140 31.45 62.83 -25.13
CA GLU A 140 31.29 61.55 -25.84
C GLU A 140 31.60 61.66 -27.35
N ALA A 141 31.27 62.81 -27.96
CA ALA A 141 31.58 63.10 -29.35
C ALA A 141 33.10 63.19 -29.62
N GLU A 142 33.87 63.80 -28.72
CA GLU A 142 35.33 63.85 -28.77
C GLU A 142 35.94 62.48 -28.53
N TYR A 143 35.44 61.72 -27.54
CA TYR A 143 35.88 60.34 -27.30
C TYR A 143 35.70 59.46 -28.55
N ARG A 144 34.55 59.58 -29.23
CA ARG A 144 34.27 58.86 -30.49
C ARG A 144 35.21 59.29 -31.62
N LYS A 145 35.52 60.58 -31.76
CA LYS A 145 36.50 61.09 -32.75
C LYS A 145 37.91 60.57 -32.46
N THR A 146 38.34 60.59 -31.19
CA THR A 146 39.72 60.28 -30.78
C THR A 146 40.01 58.79 -30.71
N PHE A 147 39.04 57.96 -30.30
CA PHE A 147 39.21 56.52 -30.09
C PHE A 147 38.43 55.64 -31.07
N GLY A 148 37.71 56.24 -32.02
CA GLY A 148 36.98 55.54 -33.09
C GLY A 148 35.77 54.72 -32.62
N ARG A 149 35.38 54.84 -31.35
CA ARG A 149 34.33 54.06 -30.69
C ARG A 149 33.58 54.93 -29.69
N ASP A 150 32.30 54.64 -29.51
CA ASP A 150 31.50 55.27 -28.45
C ASP A 150 32.05 54.91 -27.05
N TYR A 151 31.77 55.73 -26.04
CA TYR A 151 32.16 55.43 -24.67
C TYR A 151 31.35 54.23 -24.16
N VAL A 152 32.03 53.17 -23.71
CA VAL A 152 31.39 51.92 -23.27
C VAL A 152 31.69 51.66 -21.81
N ASP A 153 30.60 51.54 -21.04
CA ASP A 153 30.56 51.17 -19.63
C ASP A 153 31.35 49.88 -19.31
N GLN A 154 31.87 49.76 -18.08
CA GLN A 154 32.89 48.80 -17.60
C GLN A 154 32.38 47.34 -17.47
N ARG A 155 31.44 46.94 -18.31
CA ARG A 155 30.88 45.58 -18.37
C ARG A 155 31.98 44.58 -18.66
N LYS A 156 32.10 43.57 -17.80
CA LYS A 156 33.01 42.44 -18.01
C LYS A 156 32.23 41.26 -18.58
N ILE A 157 32.93 40.39 -19.30
CA ILE A 157 32.40 39.12 -19.78
C ILE A 157 33.02 38.03 -18.90
N GLN A 158 32.18 37.19 -18.31
CA GLN A 158 32.61 36.01 -17.55
C GLN A 158 31.92 34.76 -18.08
N THR A 159 32.72 33.78 -18.47
CA THR A 159 32.23 32.47 -18.93
C THR A 159 32.33 31.48 -17.78
N VAL A 160 31.21 30.84 -17.44
CA VAL A 160 31.13 29.81 -16.40
C VAL A 160 30.64 28.52 -17.03
N LYS A 161 31.39 27.43 -16.87
CA LYS A 161 30.97 26.09 -17.28
C LYS A 161 30.37 25.37 -16.08
N LEU A 162 29.16 24.85 -16.25
CA LEU A 162 28.45 24.07 -15.22
C LEU A 162 28.93 22.62 -15.22
N ALA A 163 28.93 22.01 -14.04
CA ALA A 163 29.33 20.62 -13.84
C ALA A 163 28.14 19.66 -13.71
N TYR A 164 27.01 20.12 -13.14
CA TYR A 164 25.87 19.27 -12.78
C TYR A 164 24.52 19.84 -13.22
N ALA A 165 24.31 21.14 -13.07
CA ALA A 165 23.04 21.79 -13.34
C ALA A 165 22.83 22.08 -14.85
N LYS A 166 21.58 21.96 -15.32
CA LYS A 166 21.21 22.32 -16.70
C LYS A 166 21.24 23.86 -16.88
N PRO A 167 21.92 24.40 -17.90
CA PRO A 167 22.08 25.85 -18.07
C PRO A 167 20.77 26.66 -18.10
N ALA A 168 19.70 26.12 -18.69
CA ALA A 168 18.38 26.77 -18.76
C ALA A 168 17.71 26.98 -17.38
N VAL A 169 17.93 26.07 -16.41
CA VAL A 169 17.37 26.18 -15.06
C VAL A 169 18.05 27.33 -14.31
N ILE A 170 19.37 27.39 -14.40
CA ILE A 170 20.16 28.46 -13.81
C ILE A 170 19.86 29.81 -14.49
N PHE A 171 19.68 29.84 -15.82
CA PHE A 171 19.26 31.04 -16.53
C PHE A 171 17.98 31.68 -15.95
N ALA A 172 16.96 30.88 -15.64
CA ALA A 172 15.71 31.39 -15.07
C ALA A 172 15.92 32.09 -13.70
N ALA A 173 16.84 31.57 -12.87
CA ALA A 173 17.21 32.18 -11.60
C ALA A 173 18.07 33.45 -11.78
N LEU A 174 19.07 33.40 -12.66
CA LEU A 174 19.99 34.52 -12.90
C LEU A 174 19.33 35.68 -13.67
N ALA A 175 18.32 35.41 -14.49
CA ALA A 175 17.60 36.43 -15.27
C ALA A 175 16.89 37.48 -14.39
N GLN A 176 16.61 37.17 -13.12
CA GLN A 176 16.06 38.11 -12.14
C GLN A 176 17.14 38.90 -11.37
N LEU A 177 18.41 38.46 -11.42
CA LEU A 177 19.52 39.02 -10.64
C LEU A 177 20.43 39.95 -11.46
N LYS A 178 20.40 39.83 -12.78
CA LYS A 178 21.12 40.69 -13.74
C LYS A 178 20.76 42.17 -13.58
N SER A 179 21.64 43.05 -14.02
CA SER A 179 21.32 44.49 -14.16
C SER A 179 20.41 44.75 -15.37
N ASP A 180 19.80 45.93 -15.44
CA ASP A 180 19.01 46.37 -16.61
C ASP A 180 19.84 46.31 -17.91
N VAL A 181 21.12 46.71 -17.82
CA VAL A 181 22.12 46.67 -18.89
C VAL A 181 22.81 45.30 -19.08
N GLY A 182 22.53 44.33 -18.21
CA GLY A 182 23.14 43.01 -18.19
C GLY A 182 22.53 42.03 -19.19
N LYS A 183 23.37 41.21 -19.83
CA LYS A 183 22.97 40.16 -20.79
C LYS A 183 23.56 38.81 -20.35
N ILE A 184 22.72 37.78 -20.39
CA ILE A 184 23.11 36.38 -20.17
C ILE A 184 22.90 35.63 -21.47
N VAL A 185 23.88 34.81 -21.87
CA VAL A 185 23.79 33.90 -23.02
C VAL A 185 24.07 32.49 -22.52
N VAL A 186 23.31 31.53 -23.05
CA VAL A 186 23.27 30.15 -22.58
C VAL A 186 23.59 29.23 -23.76
N ASP A 187 24.51 28.29 -23.56
CA ASP A 187 24.76 27.19 -24.48
C ASP A 187 24.48 25.86 -23.76
N GLU A 188 23.35 25.25 -24.09
CA GLU A 188 22.92 23.98 -23.52
C GLU A 188 23.81 22.80 -23.94
N ALA A 189 24.41 22.85 -25.14
CA ALA A 189 25.19 21.74 -25.68
C ALA A 189 26.57 21.62 -25.02
N SER A 190 27.20 22.75 -24.68
CA SER A 190 28.49 22.76 -23.97
C SER A 190 28.38 22.85 -22.44
N GLY A 191 27.18 23.10 -21.91
CA GLY A 191 26.95 23.31 -20.47
C GLY A 191 27.46 24.68 -19.98
N THR A 192 27.50 25.68 -20.86
CA THR A 192 28.20 26.96 -20.60
C THR A 192 27.23 28.13 -20.49
N ILE A 193 27.46 29.00 -19.50
CA ILE A 193 26.78 30.29 -19.35
C ILE A 193 27.80 31.41 -19.54
N ILE A 194 27.47 32.36 -20.41
CA ILE A 194 28.24 33.60 -20.63
C ILE A 194 27.47 34.74 -19.98
N LEU A 195 28.07 35.34 -18.96
CA LEU A 195 27.54 36.48 -18.21
C LEU A 195 28.20 37.77 -18.72
N ILE A 196 27.40 38.79 -18.99
CA ILE A 196 27.86 40.12 -19.42
C ILE A 196 27.18 41.17 -18.54
N ASP A 197 27.88 41.67 -17.51
CA ASP A 197 27.32 42.58 -16.52
C ASP A 197 28.44 43.42 -15.83
N ILE A 198 28.04 44.27 -14.89
CA ILE A 198 28.90 45.07 -14.00
C ILE A 198 29.70 44.13 -13.08
N PRO A 199 30.98 44.41 -12.75
CA PRO A 199 31.82 43.51 -11.95
C PRO A 199 31.19 43.00 -10.64
N GLU A 200 30.58 43.88 -9.84
CA GLU A 200 29.91 43.52 -8.57
C GLU A 200 28.76 42.52 -8.76
N LYS A 201 28.04 42.65 -9.89
CA LYS A 201 26.93 41.77 -10.24
C LYS A 201 27.42 40.43 -10.75
N LEU A 202 28.53 40.39 -11.48
CA LEU A 202 29.16 39.14 -11.90
C LEU A 202 29.62 38.30 -10.70
N GLU A 203 30.15 38.91 -9.64
CA GLU A 203 30.51 38.20 -8.41
C GLU A 203 29.28 37.57 -7.74
N LEU A 204 28.17 38.32 -7.62
CA LEU A 204 26.90 37.81 -7.09
C LEU A 204 26.32 36.67 -7.95
N LEU A 205 26.33 36.83 -9.27
CA LEU A 205 25.84 35.82 -10.23
C LEU A 205 26.71 34.56 -10.15
N ASN A 206 28.03 34.68 -10.11
CA ASN A 206 28.96 33.56 -10.01
C ASN A 206 28.81 32.81 -8.68
N LYS A 207 28.65 33.52 -7.55
CA LYS A 207 28.35 32.90 -6.25
C LYS A 207 27.01 32.15 -6.29
N THR A 208 25.99 32.75 -6.89
CA THR A 208 24.67 32.11 -7.06
C THR A 208 24.76 30.85 -7.93
N ILE A 209 25.60 30.85 -8.97
CA ILE A 209 25.87 29.65 -9.79
C ILE A 209 26.52 28.56 -8.91
N GLN A 210 27.54 28.88 -8.12
CA GLN A 210 28.21 27.91 -7.23
C GLN A 210 27.24 27.33 -6.18
N ASP A 211 26.33 28.13 -5.64
CA ASP A 211 25.31 27.68 -4.69
C ASP A 211 24.25 26.77 -5.34
N LEU A 212 24.00 26.89 -6.65
CA LEU A 212 23.00 26.13 -7.42
C LEU A 212 23.57 24.89 -8.16
N ASP A 213 24.83 24.93 -8.61
CA ASP A 213 25.50 23.86 -9.36
C ASP A 213 26.02 22.77 -8.41
N ARG A 214 25.06 22.07 -7.78
CA ARG A 214 25.33 21.00 -6.81
C ARG A 214 25.28 19.62 -7.47
N PRO A 215 26.11 18.66 -7.00
CA PRO A 215 26.06 17.29 -7.50
C PRO A 215 24.71 16.63 -7.21
N LEU A 216 24.14 16.01 -8.24
CA LEU A 216 22.93 15.20 -8.13
C LEU A 216 23.27 13.79 -7.66
N THR A 217 22.41 13.21 -6.83
CA THR A 217 22.52 11.82 -6.38
C THR A 217 21.49 11.00 -7.13
N THR A 218 21.96 10.02 -7.90
CA THR A 218 21.10 9.04 -8.56
C THR A 218 20.91 7.83 -7.65
N THR A 219 19.68 7.33 -7.54
CA THR A 219 19.36 6.08 -6.84
C THR A 219 18.36 5.28 -7.69
N ILE A 220 18.58 3.97 -7.74
CA ILE A 220 17.69 3.02 -8.43
C ILE A 220 16.81 2.38 -7.36
N TYR A 221 15.50 2.43 -7.55
CA TYR A 221 14.51 1.80 -6.71
C TYR A 221 13.83 0.67 -7.49
N ASP A 222 13.68 -0.47 -6.84
CA ASP A 222 12.88 -1.60 -7.33
C ASP A 222 11.44 -1.39 -6.85
N LEU A 223 10.50 -1.27 -7.79
CA LEU A 223 9.06 -1.11 -7.50
C LEU A 223 8.42 -2.50 -7.50
N ASN A 224 7.89 -2.92 -6.36
CA ASN A 224 7.39 -4.29 -6.16
C ASN A 224 5.85 -4.35 -6.19
N TYR A 225 5.19 -3.28 -5.78
CA TYR A 225 3.75 -3.22 -5.55
C TYR A 225 3.07 -2.05 -6.26
N ILE A 226 3.75 -0.90 -6.42
CA ILE A 226 3.22 0.25 -7.15
C ILE A 226 3.34 0.07 -8.68
N LYS A 227 2.27 0.40 -9.41
CA LYS A 227 2.27 0.40 -10.89
C LYS A 227 3.27 1.44 -11.43
N PRO A 228 4.15 1.08 -12.40
CA PRO A 228 5.14 2.00 -12.97
C PRO A 228 4.58 3.32 -13.51
N ALA A 229 3.37 3.30 -14.09
CA ALA A 229 2.70 4.50 -14.60
C ALA A 229 2.30 5.47 -13.48
N ASP A 230 1.72 4.96 -12.38
CA ASP A 230 1.31 5.78 -11.24
C ASP A 230 2.54 6.33 -10.51
N ALA A 231 3.56 5.49 -10.31
CA ALA A 231 4.86 5.88 -9.77
C ALA A 231 5.50 7.05 -10.54
N LYS A 232 5.42 7.04 -11.88
CA LYS A 232 5.94 8.13 -12.73
C LYS A 232 5.29 9.47 -12.42
N THR A 233 3.99 9.49 -12.18
CA THR A 233 3.25 10.72 -11.83
C THR A 233 3.57 11.20 -10.42
N GLN A 234 3.61 10.30 -9.44
CA GLN A 234 3.85 10.63 -8.03
C GLN A 234 5.29 11.11 -7.80
N PHE A 235 6.29 10.37 -8.28
CA PHE A 235 7.70 10.76 -8.14
C PHE A 235 8.03 11.99 -8.98
N GLY A 236 7.44 12.12 -10.18
CA GLY A 236 7.58 13.30 -11.04
C GLY A 236 7.05 14.60 -10.41
N ALA A 237 6.06 14.51 -9.51
CA ALA A 237 5.57 15.66 -8.73
C ALA A 237 6.44 15.99 -7.50
N ALA A 238 7.22 15.03 -6.99
CA ALA A 238 8.02 15.19 -5.76
C ALA A 238 9.45 15.70 -5.99
N ILE A 239 10.02 15.47 -7.18
CA ILE A 239 11.35 15.96 -7.57
C ILE A 239 11.45 17.48 -7.65
N THR A 240 12.68 17.99 -7.64
CA THR A 240 13.00 19.41 -7.89
C THR A 240 12.72 19.77 -9.36
N PRO A 241 11.79 20.70 -9.66
CA PRO A 241 11.47 21.06 -11.05
C PRO A 241 12.69 21.55 -11.84
N GLY A 242 12.87 21.03 -13.05
CA GLY A 242 13.96 21.38 -13.97
C GLY A 242 15.30 20.72 -13.68
N THR A 243 15.64 20.49 -12.41
CA THR A 243 16.92 19.88 -12.00
C THR A 243 16.82 18.36 -11.78
N GLY A 244 15.74 17.89 -11.17
CA GLY A 244 15.51 16.47 -10.92
C GLY A 244 15.04 15.71 -12.15
N GLU A 245 15.33 14.42 -12.20
CA GLU A 245 14.96 13.52 -13.29
C GLU A 245 14.44 12.17 -12.75
N VAL A 246 13.33 11.69 -13.33
CA VAL A 246 12.71 10.40 -13.01
C VAL A 246 12.57 9.63 -14.31
N ILE A 247 13.29 8.50 -14.41
CA ILE A 247 13.19 7.55 -15.51
C ILE A 247 12.64 6.25 -14.92
N ILE A 248 11.56 5.72 -15.49
CA ILE A 248 10.98 4.44 -15.06
C ILE A 248 11.05 3.46 -16.23
N ASP A 249 11.70 2.32 -16.00
CA ASP A 249 11.68 1.17 -16.91
C ASP A 249 10.48 0.29 -16.56
N GLU A 250 9.39 0.45 -17.32
CA GLU A 250 8.14 -0.30 -17.16
C GLU A 250 8.33 -1.81 -17.33
N ARG A 251 9.36 -2.25 -18.06
CA ARG A 251 9.64 -3.68 -18.31
C ARG A 251 10.37 -4.34 -17.15
N SER A 252 11.22 -3.61 -16.42
CA SER A 252 11.96 -4.14 -15.26
C SER A 252 11.40 -3.72 -13.89
N GLY A 253 10.39 -2.85 -13.87
CA GLY A 253 9.78 -2.35 -12.64
C GLY A 253 10.73 -1.44 -11.84
N LYS A 254 11.64 -0.72 -12.51
CA LYS A 254 12.67 0.08 -11.82
C LYS A 254 12.48 1.57 -12.03
N ALA A 255 12.55 2.33 -10.94
CA ALA A 255 12.60 3.79 -10.97
C ALA A 255 14.03 4.28 -10.72
N ILE A 256 14.62 4.93 -11.72
CA ILE A 256 15.90 5.63 -11.62
C ILE A 256 15.56 7.09 -11.34
N ILE A 257 15.90 7.56 -10.13
CA ILE A 257 15.61 8.93 -9.70
C ILE A 257 16.93 9.65 -9.41
N SER A 258 17.08 10.84 -9.98
CA SER A 258 18.24 11.73 -9.78
C SER A 258 17.76 13.08 -9.26
N ASP A 259 18.20 13.49 -8.07
CA ASP A 259 17.88 14.80 -7.49
C ASP A 259 18.97 15.22 -6.48
N LEU A 260 18.81 16.40 -5.87
CA LEU A 260 19.65 16.90 -4.78
C LEU A 260 19.65 15.95 -3.57
N PRO A 261 20.76 15.82 -2.81
CA PRO A 261 20.86 14.89 -1.68
C PRO A 261 19.72 15.00 -0.64
N ASP A 262 19.35 16.21 -0.24
CA ASP A 262 18.28 16.47 0.74
C ASP A 262 16.89 16.07 0.23
N LYS A 263 16.69 16.13 -1.09
CA LYS A 263 15.48 15.70 -1.79
C LYS A 263 15.44 14.18 -1.93
N MET A 264 16.58 13.56 -2.23
CA MET A 264 16.71 12.11 -2.30
C MET A 264 16.43 11.43 -0.95
N GLN A 265 16.75 12.05 0.19
CA GLN A 265 16.34 11.54 1.50
C GLN A 265 14.81 11.51 1.66
N LYS A 266 14.11 12.57 1.25
CA LYS A 266 12.63 12.62 1.27
C LYS A 266 12.01 11.65 0.26
N MET A 267 12.63 11.50 -0.91
CA MET A 267 12.21 10.52 -1.91
C MET A 267 12.34 9.09 -1.39
N ASN A 268 13.42 8.75 -0.68
CA ASN A 268 13.59 7.43 -0.04
C ASN A 268 12.44 7.10 0.93
N MET A 269 11.94 8.09 1.69
CA MET A 269 10.77 7.90 2.56
C MET A 269 9.49 7.73 1.73
N LEU A 270 9.27 8.60 0.74
CA LEU A 270 8.10 8.55 -0.13
C LEU A 270 7.98 7.23 -0.90
N VAL A 271 9.09 6.71 -1.45
CA VAL A 271 9.11 5.41 -2.15
C VAL A 271 8.71 4.28 -1.20
N ARG A 272 9.20 4.28 0.05
CA ARG A 272 8.84 3.25 1.05
C ARG A 272 7.39 3.32 1.52
N GLU A 273 6.79 4.50 1.49
CA GLU A 273 5.39 4.71 1.89
C GLU A 273 4.41 4.46 0.73
N LEU A 274 4.86 4.61 -0.53
CA LEU A 274 4.06 4.33 -1.72
C LEU A 274 4.19 2.90 -2.26
N ASP A 275 5.35 2.24 -2.09
CA ASP A 275 5.57 0.82 -2.43
C ASP A 275 5.26 -0.09 -1.22
N GLU A 276 4.12 0.14 -0.54
CA GLU A 276 3.58 -0.80 0.48
C GLU A 276 2.92 -2.00 -0.23
N ALA A 277 3.02 -3.18 0.37
CA ALA A 277 2.33 -4.38 -0.11
C ALA A 277 0.82 -4.16 -0.20
N SER A 278 0.28 -4.25 -1.42
CA SER A 278 -1.16 -4.12 -1.67
C SER A 278 -1.95 -5.16 -0.89
N ARG A 279 -2.83 -4.70 0.00
CA ARG A 279 -3.75 -5.54 0.77
C ARG A 279 -4.75 -6.21 -0.18
N GLN A 280 -5.21 -7.41 0.17
CA GLN A 280 -6.19 -8.15 -0.61
C GLN A 280 -7.36 -8.60 0.27
N VAL A 281 -8.52 -8.84 -0.34
CA VAL A 281 -9.69 -9.39 0.32
C VAL A 281 -10.16 -10.62 -0.43
N TYR A 282 -10.42 -11.69 0.31
CA TYR A 282 -11.16 -12.84 -0.17
C TYR A 282 -12.63 -12.63 0.17
N VAL A 283 -13.51 -12.73 -0.82
CA VAL A 283 -14.95 -12.45 -0.66
C VAL A 283 -15.72 -13.72 -0.99
N GLU A 284 -16.46 -14.20 0.00
CA GLU A 284 -17.49 -15.22 -0.17
C GLU A 284 -18.83 -14.53 -0.43
N VAL A 285 -19.61 -15.05 -1.38
CA VAL A 285 -20.95 -14.54 -1.69
C VAL A 285 -21.91 -15.71 -1.83
N ASP A 286 -23.01 -15.72 -1.08
CA ASP A 286 -24.08 -16.70 -1.22
C ASP A 286 -25.31 -16.03 -1.83
N ILE A 287 -25.79 -16.55 -2.96
CA ILE A 287 -27.02 -16.07 -3.60
C ILE A 287 -28.14 -17.06 -3.28
N VAL A 288 -29.13 -16.60 -2.51
CA VAL A 288 -30.26 -17.39 -2.05
C VAL A 288 -31.55 -16.86 -2.66
N GLU A 289 -32.29 -17.75 -3.31
CA GLU A 289 -33.65 -17.53 -3.77
C GLU A 289 -34.64 -17.90 -2.67
N LEU A 290 -35.59 -17.03 -2.38
CA LEU A 290 -36.67 -17.26 -1.43
C LEU A 290 -38.01 -17.18 -2.15
N THR A 291 -38.66 -18.33 -2.40
CA THR A 291 -40.04 -18.37 -2.89
C THR A 291 -40.99 -18.17 -1.71
N LEU A 292 -41.69 -17.04 -1.65
CA LEU A 292 -42.60 -16.72 -0.55
C LEU A 292 -43.80 -17.68 -0.51
N SER A 293 -44.25 -17.99 0.70
CA SER A 293 -45.51 -18.72 0.91
C SER A 293 -46.73 -17.80 0.83
N ASP A 294 -47.92 -18.36 0.60
CA ASP A 294 -49.20 -17.66 0.40
C ASP A 294 -49.51 -16.63 1.51
N ALA A 295 -49.06 -16.90 2.75
CA ALA A 295 -49.21 -15.99 3.89
C ALA A 295 -48.46 -14.65 3.73
N PHE A 296 -47.40 -14.64 2.92
CA PHE A 296 -46.52 -13.49 2.68
C PHE A 296 -46.61 -12.94 1.24
N GLU A 297 -47.68 -13.26 0.50
CA GLU A 297 -47.94 -12.77 -0.87
C GLU A 297 -47.77 -11.25 -1.05
N ARG A 298 -48.03 -10.47 0.01
CA ARG A 298 -47.89 -9.00 -0.01
C ARG A 298 -46.44 -8.51 -0.03
N GLY A 299 -45.46 -9.39 0.24
CA GLY A 299 -44.02 -9.10 0.28
C GLY A 299 -43.50 -9.05 1.72
N ILE A 300 -42.18 -9.20 1.89
CA ILE A 300 -41.56 -9.16 3.22
C ILE A 300 -41.33 -7.71 3.66
N ASP A 301 -41.93 -7.34 4.80
CA ASP A 301 -41.59 -6.10 5.51
C ASP A 301 -40.27 -6.31 6.27
N TRP A 302 -39.17 -6.20 5.52
CA TRP A 302 -37.81 -6.41 6.02
C TRP A 302 -37.51 -5.56 7.26
N GLN A 303 -38.12 -4.38 7.42
CA GLN A 303 -37.97 -3.59 8.64
C GLN A 303 -38.46 -4.36 9.87
N LYS A 304 -39.70 -4.85 9.86
CA LYS A 304 -40.25 -5.61 11.01
C LYS A 304 -39.52 -6.92 11.25
N VAL A 305 -39.07 -7.58 10.19
CA VAL A 305 -38.30 -8.83 10.24
C VAL A 305 -36.95 -8.62 10.95
N PHE A 306 -36.24 -7.52 10.66
CA PHE A 306 -35.02 -7.17 11.39
C PHE A 306 -35.31 -6.73 12.82
N ASP A 307 -36.38 -5.94 13.03
CA ASP A 307 -36.76 -5.46 14.37
C ASP A 307 -37.19 -6.63 15.29
N SER A 308 -37.79 -7.71 14.76
CA SER A 308 -38.09 -8.94 15.51
C SER A 308 -36.89 -9.86 15.72
N ALA A 309 -35.97 -9.94 14.74
CA ALA A 309 -34.75 -10.75 14.86
C ALA A 309 -33.83 -10.29 16.02
N VAL A 310 -33.86 -8.99 16.35
CA VAL A 310 -33.20 -8.43 17.54
C VAL A 310 -33.73 -9.05 18.85
N ALA A 311 -35.03 -9.35 18.92
CA ALA A 311 -35.67 -9.89 20.12
C ALA A 311 -35.28 -11.36 20.39
N ASP A 312 -34.99 -12.12 19.33
CA ASP A 312 -34.52 -13.52 19.40
C ASP A 312 -32.98 -13.64 19.55
N GLY A 313 -32.29 -12.55 19.89
CA GLY A 313 -30.87 -12.57 20.29
C GLY A 313 -29.84 -12.28 19.19
N LEU A 314 -30.26 -11.82 18.00
CA LEU A 314 -29.33 -11.39 16.94
C LEU A 314 -28.99 -9.90 17.10
N ALA A 315 -27.71 -9.58 17.33
CA ALA A 315 -27.26 -8.20 17.49
C ALA A 315 -26.97 -7.52 16.14
N PHE A 316 -27.57 -6.34 15.88
CA PHE A 316 -27.42 -5.58 14.64
C PHE A 316 -26.77 -4.20 14.86
N ALA A 317 -25.94 -3.75 13.91
CA ALA A 317 -25.04 -2.59 14.09
C ALA A 317 -25.52 -1.25 13.50
N GLY A 318 -26.61 -1.18 12.72
CA GLY A 318 -27.12 0.11 12.22
C GLY A 318 -28.12 0.06 11.06
N SER A 319 -28.62 1.22 10.67
CA SER A 319 -29.54 1.43 9.52
C SER A 319 -29.12 2.67 8.74
N TYR A 320 -28.96 2.57 7.42
CA TYR A 320 -28.46 3.65 6.57
C TYR A 320 -29.56 4.18 5.63
N PRO A 321 -29.83 5.51 5.62
CA PRO A 321 -30.77 6.08 4.67
C PRO A 321 -30.13 6.19 3.27
N ALA A 322 -30.75 5.56 2.27
CA ALA A 322 -30.44 5.84 0.87
C ALA A 322 -30.92 7.26 0.51
N ALA A 323 -29.99 8.19 0.32
CA ALA A 323 -30.34 9.53 -0.12
C ALA A 323 -30.92 9.50 -1.55
N ALA A 324 -32.01 10.24 -1.76
CA ALA A 324 -32.66 10.53 -3.05
C ALA A 324 -33.74 9.56 -3.60
N LEU A 325 -34.45 8.77 -2.77
CA LEU A 325 -35.72 8.15 -3.18
C LEU A 325 -36.87 8.45 -2.19
N THR A 326 -37.94 9.07 -2.69
CA THR A 326 -39.15 9.38 -1.93
C THR A 326 -40.21 8.28 -2.04
N ALA A 327 -40.86 8.01 -0.90
CA ALA A 327 -42.10 7.25 -0.71
C ALA A 327 -42.05 5.70 -0.80
N ALA A 328 -42.32 5.10 0.36
CA ALA A 328 -42.94 3.79 0.61
C ALA A 328 -42.19 2.47 0.34
N TYR A 329 -41.21 2.35 -0.56
CA TYR A 329 -40.71 1.00 -0.95
C TYR A 329 -39.18 0.79 -1.10
N SER A 330 -38.29 1.67 -0.62
CA SER A 330 -36.83 1.45 -0.77
C SER A 330 -35.95 1.94 0.39
N GLN A 331 -35.94 1.19 1.49
CA GLN A 331 -34.85 1.25 2.47
C GLN A 331 -33.98 0.00 2.34
N ILE A 332 -32.76 0.14 1.83
CA ILE A 332 -31.75 -0.92 1.87
C ILE A 332 -31.19 -0.97 3.29
N LYS A 333 -31.61 -1.97 4.08
CA LYS A 333 -31.08 -2.20 5.42
C LYS A 333 -29.88 -3.15 5.36
N VAL A 334 -28.83 -2.83 6.11
CA VAL A 334 -27.52 -3.49 6.11
C VAL A 334 -27.20 -3.92 7.53
N GLY A 335 -27.22 -5.23 7.79
CA GLY A 335 -26.81 -5.82 9.06
C GLY A 335 -25.41 -6.42 8.98
N THR A 336 -24.75 -6.55 10.13
CA THR A 336 -23.49 -7.29 10.28
C THR A 336 -23.72 -8.41 11.29
N LEU A 337 -23.52 -9.66 10.87
CA LEU A 337 -23.86 -10.84 11.68
C LEU A 337 -22.61 -11.46 12.31
N ALA A 338 -22.77 -12.00 13.52
CA ALA A 338 -21.76 -12.86 14.14
C ALA A 338 -21.65 -14.18 13.35
N THR A 339 -20.42 -14.68 13.22
CA THR A 339 -19.97 -15.62 12.18
C THR A 339 -20.57 -17.04 12.20
N GLU A 340 -21.30 -17.44 13.24
CA GLU A 340 -21.54 -18.87 13.52
C GLU A 340 -22.94 -19.38 13.12
N ASN A 341 -23.87 -18.50 12.73
CA ASN A 341 -25.31 -18.82 12.67
C ASN A 341 -25.96 -18.72 11.27
N TYR A 342 -25.24 -19.02 10.19
CA TYR A 342 -25.81 -19.12 8.83
C TYR A 342 -27.02 -20.06 8.75
N SER A 343 -26.94 -21.21 9.43
CA SER A 343 -28.03 -22.19 9.53
C SER A 343 -29.27 -21.64 10.25
N ALA A 344 -29.10 -20.78 11.26
CA ALA A 344 -30.21 -20.13 11.96
C ALA A 344 -30.91 -19.11 11.05
N ILE A 345 -30.16 -18.38 10.22
CA ILE A 345 -30.73 -17.45 9.23
C ILE A 345 -31.49 -18.21 8.15
N LEU A 346 -30.95 -19.30 7.60
CA LEU A 346 -31.67 -20.14 6.65
C LEU A 346 -32.95 -20.73 7.27
N LYS A 347 -32.90 -21.17 8.53
CA LYS A 347 -34.07 -21.66 9.27
C LYS A 347 -35.11 -20.56 9.51
N PHE A 348 -34.67 -19.34 9.79
CA PHE A 348 -35.54 -18.17 9.92
C PHE A 348 -36.19 -17.81 8.57
N LEU A 349 -35.42 -17.71 7.48
CA LEU A 349 -35.95 -17.47 6.13
C LEU A 349 -36.91 -18.58 5.68
N SER A 350 -36.64 -19.83 6.06
CA SER A 350 -37.54 -20.97 5.79
C SER A 350 -38.90 -20.87 6.49
N THR A 351 -39.05 -19.98 7.47
CA THR A 351 -40.34 -19.67 8.12
C THR A 351 -41.22 -18.77 7.24
N TYR A 352 -40.62 -17.98 6.34
CA TYR A 352 -41.35 -17.08 5.43
C TYR A 352 -41.65 -17.72 4.06
N GLY A 353 -40.82 -18.67 3.61
CA GLY A 353 -40.95 -19.30 2.30
C GLY A 353 -39.94 -20.41 2.06
N LYS A 354 -39.92 -20.96 0.85
CA LYS A 354 -38.94 -21.98 0.45
C LYS A 354 -37.63 -21.33 0.03
N THR A 355 -36.56 -21.58 0.77
CA THR A 355 -35.18 -21.16 0.43
C THR A 355 -34.52 -22.13 -0.53
N ASN A 356 -33.81 -21.62 -1.54
CA ASN A 356 -32.97 -22.38 -2.47
C ASN A 356 -31.66 -21.63 -2.72
N VAL A 357 -30.50 -22.27 -2.58
CA VAL A 357 -29.20 -21.64 -2.84
C VAL A 357 -28.92 -21.74 -4.34
N ILE A 358 -28.82 -20.60 -5.04
CA ILE A 358 -28.54 -20.55 -6.49
C ILE A 358 -27.06 -20.78 -6.76
N SER A 359 -26.17 -20.09 -6.04
CA SER A 359 -24.73 -20.09 -6.32
C SER A 359 -23.92 -19.53 -5.15
N GLN A 360 -22.67 -19.97 -5.02
CA GLN A 360 -21.71 -19.53 -4.00
C GLN A 360 -20.37 -19.06 -4.62
N PRO A 361 -20.34 -17.99 -5.44
CA PRO A 361 -19.08 -17.50 -6.00
C PRO A 361 -18.13 -16.99 -4.91
N ARG A 362 -16.85 -17.39 -5.02
CA ARG A 362 -15.74 -17.03 -4.11
C ARG A 362 -14.64 -16.36 -4.93
N ILE A 363 -14.16 -15.20 -4.50
CA ILE A 363 -13.20 -14.40 -5.29
C ILE A 363 -12.18 -13.67 -4.42
N ALA A 364 -10.90 -13.74 -4.79
CA ALA A 364 -9.83 -12.96 -4.16
C ALA A 364 -9.51 -11.71 -5.00
N VAL A 365 -9.41 -10.54 -4.35
CA VAL A 365 -9.35 -9.25 -5.03
C VAL A 365 -8.39 -8.30 -4.31
N VAL A 366 -7.52 -7.63 -5.06
CA VAL A 366 -6.55 -6.65 -4.54
C VAL A 366 -7.24 -5.30 -4.28
N ASN A 367 -6.76 -4.55 -3.28
CA ASN A 367 -7.27 -3.23 -2.92
C ASN A 367 -7.36 -2.27 -4.13
N ASN A 368 -8.55 -1.73 -4.38
CA ASN A 368 -8.89 -0.84 -5.50
C ASN A 368 -8.86 -1.44 -6.92
N GLU A 369 -8.63 -2.74 -7.09
CA GLU A 369 -8.74 -3.39 -8.42
C GLU A 369 -10.17 -3.92 -8.66
N GLU A 370 -10.63 -3.92 -9.92
CA GLU A 370 -11.90 -4.57 -10.30
C GLU A 370 -11.68 -6.06 -10.56
N ALA A 371 -12.52 -6.90 -9.93
CA ALA A 371 -12.61 -8.31 -10.25
C ALA A 371 -14.02 -8.68 -10.72
N ASN A 372 -14.08 -9.63 -11.66
CA ASN A 372 -15.30 -10.08 -12.30
C ASN A 372 -15.30 -11.61 -12.35
N VAL A 373 -16.34 -12.25 -11.81
CA VAL A 373 -16.57 -13.69 -11.91
C VAL A 373 -17.91 -13.96 -12.58
N MET A 374 -17.93 -14.92 -13.50
CA MET A 374 -19.14 -15.38 -14.19
C MET A 374 -19.27 -16.89 -14.01
N VAL A 375 -20.39 -17.34 -13.43
CA VAL A 375 -20.76 -18.75 -13.27
C VAL A 375 -22.05 -18.97 -14.04
N GLY A 376 -21.99 -19.70 -15.16
CA GLY A 376 -23.13 -19.83 -16.07
C GLY A 376 -22.84 -20.68 -17.30
N VAL A 377 -23.80 -20.69 -18.20
CA VAL A 377 -23.74 -21.37 -19.51
C VAL A 377 -23.73 -20.36 -20.65
N ARG A 378 -23.10 -20.76 -21.76
CA ARG A 378 -23.14 -20.03 -23.04
C ARG A 378 -24.20 -20.67 -23.93
N GLU A 379 -25.33 -20.01 -24.09
CA GLU A 379 -26.36 -20.47 -25.02
C GLU A 379 -26.16 -19.86 -26.41
N ALA A 380 -26.14 -20.72 -27.42
CA ALA A 380 -26.06 -20.35 -28.82
C ALA A 380 -27.47 -20.27 -29.43
N TYR A 381 -27.74 -19.22 -30.21
CA TYR A 381 -28.93 -19.10 -31.03
C TYR A 381 -28.56 -18.66 -32.44
N ILE A 382 -29.39 -19.04 -33.41
CA ILE A 382 -29.13 -18.79 -34.84
C ILE A 382 -29.97 -17.61 -35.29
N THR A 383 -29.33 -16.55 -35.75
CA THR A 383 -29.98 -15.44 -36.47
C THR A 383 -29.87 -15.69 -37.98
N GLN A 384 -30.99 -15.63 -38.70
CA GLN A 384 -31.02 -15.77 -40.15
C GLN A 384 -31.27 -14.41 -40.79
N THR A 385 -30.35 -13.96 -41.64
CA THR A 385 -30.51 -12.75 -42.46
C THR A 385 -30.75 -13.15 -43.91
N GLN A 386 -31.90 -12.75 -44.47
CA GLN A 386 -32.16 -12.86 -45.90
C GLN A 386 -31.87 -11.51 -46.57
N SER A 387 -30.92 -11.51 -47.50
CA SER A 387 -30.64 -10.37 -48.37
C SER A 387 -31.11 -10.72 -49.78
N GLN A 388 -32.14 -10.03 -50.28
CA GLN A 388 -32.59 -10.18 -51.66
C GLN A 388 -31.70 -9.37 -52.60
N ALA A 389 -30.89 -10.05 -53.41
CA ALA A 389 -30.31 -9.51 -54.62
C ALA A 389 -30.91 -10.25 -55.83
N THR A 390 -31.69 -9.52 -56.62
CA THR A 390 -32.12 -9.82 -58.00
C THR A 390 -32.15 -11.31 -58.41
N SER A 391 -33.15 -12.04 -57.91
CA SER A 391 -33.55 -13.42 -58.25
C SER A 391 -32.97 -14.61 -57.46
N THR A 392 -32.04 -14.42 -56.51
CA THR A 392 -31.66 -15.49 -55.56
C THR A 392 -31.72 -15.04 -54.10
N THR A 393 -32.48 -15.75 -53.29
CA THR A 393 -32.52 -15.58 -51.82
C THR A 393 -31.32 -16.29 -51.20
N VAL A 394 -30.25 -15.54 -50.91
CA VAL A 394 -29.16 -16.05 -50.08
C VAL A 394 -29.61 -15.92 -48.63
N THR A 395 -29.77 -17.07 -47.95
CA THR A 395 -30.02 -17.11 -46.50
C THR A 395 -28.68 -17.29 -45.81
N SER A 396 -28.27 -16.30 -45.01
CA SER A 396 -27.06 -16.39 -44.18
C SER A 396 -27.46 -16.74 -42.76
N GLU A 397 -26.89 -17.82 -42.22
CA GLU A 397 -27.05 -18.20 -40.82
C GLU A 397 -25.86 -17.67 -40.01
N THR A 398 -26.12 -16.90 -38.97
CA THR A 398 -25.12 -16.42 -38.02
C THR A 398 -25.42 -17.02 -36.64
N VAL A 399 -24.39 -17.52 -35.96
CA VAL A 399 -24.53 -18.04 -34.58
C VAL A 399 -24.13 -16.93 -33.61
N GLU A 400 -25.07 -16.49 -32.80
CA GLU A 400 -24.88 -15.53 -31.72
C GLU A 400 -24.93 -16.27 -30.37
N PHE A 401 -24.21 -15.77 -29.37
CA PHE A 401 -24.10 -16.39 -28.05
C PHE A 401 -24.56 -15.43 -26.96
N ILE A 402 -25.34 -15.91 -25.99
CA ILE A 402 -25.69 -15.17 -24.77
C ILE A 402 -25.12 -15.91 -23.55
N ASP A 403 -24.44 -15.13 -22.70
CA ASP A 403 -23.92 -15.56 -21.40
C ASP A 403 -25.05 -15.52 -20.34
N VAL A 404 -25.54 -16.70 -19.93
CA VAL A 404 -26.63 -16.87 -18.96
C VAL A 404 -26.13 -17.49 -17.66
N GLY A 405 -26.40 -16.84 -16.52
CA GLY A 405 -25.94 -17.26 -15.20
C GLY A 405 -25.70 -16.10 -14.23
N VAL A 406 -24.82 -16.30 -13.25
CA VAL A 406 -24.44 -15.34 -12.22
C VAL A 406 -23.15 -14.62 -12.60
N LYS A 407 -23.23 -13.32 -12.90
CA LYS A 407 -22.08 -12.41 -13.00
C LYS A 407 -21.98 -11.61 -11.70
N LEU A 408 -20.78 -11.54 -11.12
CA LEU A 408 -20.48 -10.72 -9.95
C LEU A 408 -19.27 -9.87 -10.25
N LYS A 409 -19.48 -8.55 -10.30
CA LYS A 409 -18.39 -7.56 -10.32
C LYS A 409 -18.21 -6.95 -8.95
N ILE A 410 -16.96 -6.82 -8.52
CA ILE A 410 -16.62 -6.29 -7.20
C ILE A 410 -15.36 -5.42 -7.26
N VAL A 411 -15.38 -4.30 -6.54
CA VAL A 411 -14.24 -3.41 -6.33
C VAL A 411 -14.12 -3.13 -4.83
N PRO A 412 -13.13 -3.70 -4.12
CA PRO A 412 -12.93 -3.47 -2.70
C PRO A 412 -12.03 -2.26 -2.45
N LYS A 413 -12.28 -1.58 -1.33
CA LYS A 413 -11.42 -0.55 -0.75
C LYS A 413 -11.20 -0.84 0.72
N ILE A 414 -9.97 -1.23 1.06
CA ILE A 414 -9.56 -1.66 2.39
C ILE A 414 -9.08 -0.43 3.17
N GLY A 415 -9.72 -0.16 4.31
CA GLY A 415 -9.33 0.89 5.24
C GLY A 415 -8.27 0.45 6.24
N ALA A 416 -7.57 1.42 6.84
CA ALA A 416 -6.64 1.17 7.94
C ALA A 416 -7.34 0.73 9.24
N ASP A 417 -8.66 0.96 9.34
CA ASP A 417 -9.55 0.61 10.45
C ASP A 417 -10.02 -0.87 10.41
N GLY A 418 -9.54 -1.68 9.46
CA GLY A 418 -9.98 -3.06 9.28
C GLY A 418 -11.38 -3.20 8.67
N PHE A 419 -11.95 -2.10 8.18
CA PHE A 419 -13.18 -2.12 7.41
C PHE A 419 -12.90 -2.11 5.91
N ILE A 420 -13.73 -2.84 5.19
CA ILE A 420 -13.64 -3.11 3.76
C ILE A 420 -14.90 -2.52 3.14
N THR A 421 -14.71 -1.52 2.27
CA THR A 421 -15.79 -0.89 1.52
C THR A 421 -15.84 -1.49 0.12
N MET A 422 -16.87 -2.25 -0.22
CA MET A 422 -16.98 -2.91 -1.53
C MET A 422 -18.08 -2.25 -2.36
N LYS A 423 -17.73 -1.88 -3.59
CA LYS A 423 -18.71 -1.64 -4.64
C LYS A 423 -19.02 -2.99 -5.30
N ILE A 424 -20.29 -3.39 -5.32
CA ILE A 424 -20.73 -4.72 -5.75
C ILE A 424 -21.82 -4.54 -6.81
N LYS A 425 -21.70 -5.27 -7.92
CA LYS A 425 -22.71 -5.33 -8.98
C LYS A 425 -22.99 -6.79 -9.34
N PRO A 426 -23.89 -7.47 -8.61
CA PRO A 426 -24.34 -8.81 -8.94
C PRO A 426 -25.44 -8.77 -10.01
N GLU A 427 -25.40 -9.73 -10.92
CA GLU A 427 -26.36 -9.96 -12.00
C GLU A 427 -26.65 -11.46 -12.06
N VAL A 428 -27.91 -11.85 -11.86
CA VAL A 428 -28.39 -13.23 -12.00
C VAL A 428 -29.24 -13.30 -13.26
N SER A 429 -29.01 -14.32 -14.09
CA SER A 429 -29.74 -14.49 -15.34
C SER A 429 -30.07 -15.95 -15.64
N SER A 430 -31.22 -16.18 -16.25
CA SER A 430 -31.75 -17.50 -16.61
C SER A 430 -32.58 -17.43 -17.88
N VAL A 431 -32.63 -18.52 -18.65
CA VAL A 431 -33.54 -18.61 -19.80
C VAL A 431 -34.95 -18.90 -19.31
N LYS A 432 -35.90 -18.06 -19.72
CA LYS A 432 -37.31 -18.20 -19.35
C LYS A 432 -38.07 -19.07 -20.35
N GLU A 433 -38.03 -18.70 -21.62
CA GLU A 433 -38.77 -19.33 -22.72
C GLU A 433 -37.94 -19.23 -24.01
N THR A 434 -38.22 -20.08 -24.99
CA THR A 434 -37.61 -19.99 -26.33
C THR A 434 -38.70 -19.71 -27.35
N ILE A 435 -38.61 -18.57 -28.05
CA ILE A 435 -39.50 -18.28 -29.18
C ILE A 435 -38.93 -18.89 -30.46
N THR A 436 -39.79 -19.45 -31.30
CA THR A 436 -39.43 -19.92 -32.64
C THR A 436 -39.95 -18.91 -33.66
N THR A 437 -39.06 -18.34 -34.47
CA THR A 437 -39.46 -17.42 -35.55
C THR A 437 -40.15 -18.17 -36.68
N ALA A 438 -40.82 -17.45 -37.59
CA ALA A 438 -41.45 -18.04 -38.78
C ALA A 438 -40.47 -18.78 -39.71
N LEU A 439 -39.16 -18.56 -39.55
CA LEU A 439 -38.07 -19.23 -40.29
C LEU A 439 -37.45 -20.42 -39.52
N GLY A 440 -38.00 -20.78 -38.35
CA GLY A 440 -37.52 -21.89 -37.52
C GLY A 440 -36.40 -21.54 -36.55
N SER A 441 -35.89 -20.30 -36.56
CA SER A 441 -34.86 -19.84 -35.61
C SER A 441 -35.38 -19.85 -34.18
N ARG A 442 -34.69 -20.53 -33.27
CA ARG A 442 -35.02 -20.62 -31.85
C ARG A 442 -34.23 -19.57 -31.06
N ILE A 443 -34.90 -18.57 -30.51
CA ILE A 443 -34.29 -17.46 -29.77
C ILE A 443 -34.67 -17.56 -28.27
N PRO A 444 -33.71 -17.69 -27.35
CA PRO A 444 -33.98 -17.72 -25.92
C PRO A 444 -34.31 -16.32 -25.38
N ILE A 445 -35.42 -16.20 -24.65
CA ILE A 445 -35.73 -15.03 -23.84
C ILE A 445 -35.00 -15.19 -22.50
N VAL A 446 -33.90 -14.47 -22.34
CA VAL A 446 -33.15 -14.41 -21.08
C VAL A 446 -33.82 -13.40 -20.14
N GLN A 447 -34.16 -13.87 -18.94
CA GLN A 447 -34.51 -13.02 -17.81
C GLN A 447 -33.22 -12.64 -17.07
N THR A 448 -33.04 -11.37 -16.74
CA THR A 448 -31.92 -10.87 -15.92
C THR A 448 -32.44 -10.16 -14.66
N SER A 449 -31.63 -10.12 -13.61
CA SER A 449 -31.89 -9.43 -12.36
C SER A 449 -30.58 -8.91 -11.82
N GLN A 450 -30.44 -7.58 -11.71
CA GLN A 450 -29.18 -6.91 -11.38
C GLN A 450 -29.41 -5.85 -10.30
N SER A 451 -28.41 -5.66 -9.44
CA SER A 451 -28.32 -4.53 -8.52
C SER A 451 -26.91 -3.91 -8.58
N GLU A 452 -26.76 -2.69 -8.07
CA GLU A 452 -25.45 -2.05 -7.88
C GLU A 452 -25.48 -1.33 -6.53
N THR A 453 -24.55 -1.66 -5.63
CA THR A 453 -24.54 -1.15 -4.25
C THR A 453 -23.11 -0.93 -3.75
N VAL A 454 -22.97 -0.13 -2.68
CA VAL A 454 -21.70 0.09 -1.98
C VAL A 454 -21.93 -0.17 -0.50
N VAL A 455 -21.14 -1.07 0.08
CA VAL A 455 -21.29 -1.53 1.46
C VAL A 455 -19.97 -1.41 2.21
N LYS A 456 -19.99 -0.92 3.46
CA LYS A 456 -18.83 -0.91 4.37
C LYS A 456 -19.04 -1.98 5.44
N ILE A 457 -18.15 -2.96 5.48
CA ILE A 457 -18.25 -4.16 6.34
C ILE A 457 -16.90 -4.34 7.02
N LYS A 458 -16.86 -4.91 8.23
CA LYS A 458 -15.59 -5.28 8.88
C LYS A 458 -15.15 -6.66 8.41
N ASP A 459 -13.84 -6.91 8.40
CA ASP A 459 -13.27 -8.24 8.23
C ASP A 459 -14.04 -9.33 9.04
N GLY A 460 -14.31 -10.46 8.38
CA GLY A 460 -15.01 -11.63 8.90
C GLY A 460 -16.52 -11.48 9.08
N MET A 461 -17.11 -10.29 8.99
CA MET A 461 -18.54 -10.09 9.26
C MET A 461 -19.40 -10.32 8.01
N MET A 462 -20.43 -11.14 8.12
CA MET A 462 -21.40 -11.35 7.04
C MET A 462 -22.38 -10.17 6.95
N ILE A 463 -22.56 -9.62 5.75
CA ILE A 463 -23.67 -8.75 5.37
C ILE A 463 -24.77 -9.56 4.69
N MET A 464 -26.01 -9.09 4.78
CA MET A 464 -27.10 -9.50 3.90
C MET A 464 -27.59 -8.31 3.08
N ILE A 465 -27.72 -8.50 1.77
CA ILE A 465 -28.23 -7.53 0.79
C ILE A 465 -29.52 -8.13 0.22
N ALA A 466 -30.67 -7.58 0.62
CA ALA A 466 -32.00 -8.00 0.17
C ALA A 466 -32.69 -6.88 -0.63
N GLY A 467 -33.64 -7.25 -1.50
CA GLY A 467 -34.49 -6.29 -2.22
C GLY A 467 -34.80 -6.58 -3.69
N MET A 468 -34.39 -7.73 -4.24
CA MET A 468 -34.72 -8.11 -5.63
C MET A 468 -35.95 -9.01 -5.68
N THR A 469 -37.14 -8.40 -5.76
CA THR A 469 -38.44 -9.11 -5.81
C THR A 469 -38.91 -9.37 -7.25
N LYS A 470 -39.17 -10.64 -7.57
CA LYS A 470 -39.85 -11.13 -8.77
C LYS A 470 -41.31 -11.46 -8.43
N ILE A 471 -42.25 -11.13 -9.32
CA ILE A 471 -43.68 -11.47 -9.19
C ILE A 471 -44.11 -12.17 -10.48
N GLU A 472 -44.66 -13.37 -10.38
CA GLU A 472 -45.25 -14.12 -11.48
C GLU A 472 -46.74 -14.31 -11.23
N ASP A 473 -47.54 -13.45 -11.85
CA ASP A 473 -49.01 -13.57 -11.89
C ASP A 473 -49.42 -14.47 -13.07
N THR A 474 -49.78 -15.72 -12.79
CA THR A 474 -50.22 -16.72 -13.79
C THR A 474 -51.73 -16.94 -13.68
N ASP A 475 -52.50 -16.53 -14.69
CA ASP A 475 -53.96 -16.72 -14.75
C ASP A 475 -54.33 -17.76 -15.82
N THR A 476 -54.45 -19.03 -15.40
CA THR A 476 -54.76 -20.15 -16.30
C THR A 476 -56.26 -20.41 -16.34
N VAL A 477 -56.90 -20.05 -17.45
CA VAL A 477 -58.31 -20.37 -17.73
C VAL A 477 -58.39 -21.58 -18.67
N LYS A 478 -58.80 -22.75 -18.14
CA LYS A 478 -59.12 -23.95 -18.92
C LYS A 478 -60.63 -24.14 -18.96
N GLY A 479 -61.26 -24.11 -20.13
CA GLY A 479 -62.71 -24.27 -20.25
C GLY A 479 -63.13 -24.90 -21.56
N TRP A 480 -64.35 -25.43 -21.62
CA TRP A 480 -64.87 -25.99 -22.87
C TRP A 480 -65.14 -24.88 -23.89
N PRO A 481 -64.69 -24.96 -25.16
CA PRO A 481 -64.57 -23.80 -26.06
C PRO A 481 -65.85 -22.98 -26.32
N VAL A 482 -67.03 -23.60 -26.13
CA VAL A 482 -68.35 -22.99 -26.34
C VAL A 482 -69.04 -22.64 -25.01
N LEU A 483 -69.23 -23.61 -24.10
CA LEU A 483 -69.95 -23.40 -22.84
C LEU A 483 -69.26 -22.37 -21.92
N SER A 484 -67.92 -22.31 -21.91
CA SER A 484 -67.17 -21.36 -21.07
C SER A 484 -67.44 -19.87 -21.39
N LYS A 485 -68.04 -19.57 -22.55
CA LYS A 485 -68.33 -18.20 -23.01
C LYS A 485 -69.78 -17.76 -22.77
N ILE A 486 -70.66 -18.63 -22.29
CA ILE A 486 -72.07 -18.30 -22.06
C ILE A 486 -72.18 -17.42 -20.80
N PRO A 487 -72.82 -16.23 -20.85
CA PRO A 487 -73.04 -15.43 -19.65
C PRO A 487 -73.85 -16.20 -18.61
N PHE A 488 -73.55 -15.99 -17.33
CA PHE A 488 -74.10 -16.71 -16.15
C PHE A 488 -73.76 -18.21 -16.03
N LEU A 489 -73.63 -18.96 -17.14
CA LEU A 489 -73.35 -20.40 -17.12
C LEU A 489 -71.86 -20.77 -17.31
N GLY A 490 -71.06 -19.92 -17.95
CA GLY A 490 -69.67 -20.21 -18.31
C GLY A 490 -68.73 -20.48 -17.12
N ALA A 491 -69.08 -20.02 -15.92
CA ALA A 491 -68.33 -20.30 -14.69
C ALA A 491 -68.38 -21.79 -14.26
N PHE A 492 -69.41 -22.54 -14.65
CA PHE A 492 -69.51 -23.99 -14.36
C PHE A 492 -68.75 -24.85 -15.37
N PHE A 493 -68.34 -24.27 -16.52
CA PHE A 493 -67.64 -24.95 -17.61
C PHE A 493 -66.25 -24.36 -17.89
N SER A 494 -65.73 -23.55 -16.96
CA SER A 494 -64.37 -23.05 -16.94
C SER A 494 -63.73 -23.22 -15.57
N TYR A 495 -62.56 -23.84 -15.56
CA TYR A 495 -61.64 -23.90 -14.43
C TYR A 495 -60.64 -22.77 -14.57
N ARG A 496 -60.66 -21.81 -13.62
CA ARG A 496 -59.70 -20.71 -13.56
C ARG A 496 -58.78 -20.91 -12.36
N SER A 497 -57.52 -21.22 -12.64
CA SER A 497 -56.45 -21.29 -11.65
C SER A 497 -55.61 -20.02 -11.72
N LYS A 498 -55.68 -19.20 -10.67
CA LYS A 498 -54.74 -18.10 -10.47
C LYS A 498 -53.62 -18.57 -9.55
N SER A 499 -52.38 -18.43 -9.99
CA SER A 499 -51.19 -18.65 -9.18
C SER A 499 -50.38 -17.37 -9.14
N LYS A 500 -50.02 -16.89 -7.96
CA LYS A 500 -49.19 -15.70 -7.76
C LYS A 500 -47.92 -16.10 -7.03
N THR A 501 -46.88 -16.43 -7.78
CA THR A 501 -45.59 -16.79 -7.20
C THR A 501 -44.76 -15.52 -6.99
N ARG A 502 -44.30 -15.29 -5.76
CA ARG A 502 -43.38 -14.19 -5.45
C ARG A 502 -42.05 -14.76 -4.97
N THR A 503 -40.97 -14.33 -5.62
CA THR A 503 -39.61 -14.77 -5.32
C THR A 503 -38.78 -13.57 -4.93
N GLU A 504 -37.98 -13.65 -3.87
CA GLU A 504 -36.99 -12.65 -3.49
C GLU A 504 -35.58 -13.23 -3.60
N VAL A 505 -34.66 -12.52 -4.26
CA VAL A 505 -33.23 -12.89 -4.28
C VAL A 505 -32.49 -12.10 -3.20
N ILE A 506 -31.82 -12.84 -2.33
CA ILE A 506 -31.05 -12.36 -1.19
C ILE A 506 -29.58 -12.71 -1.44
N ILE A 507 -28.69 -11.77 -1.21
CA ILE A 507 -27.25 -11.96 -1.38
C ILE A 507 -26.56 -11.77 -0.04
N PHE A 508 -25.98 -12.84 0.49
CA PHE A 508 -25.05 -12.75 1.61
C PHE A 508 -23.65 -12.50 1.07
N LEU A 509 -22.84 -11.74 1.83
CA LEU A 509 -21.45 -11.52 1.48
C LEU A 509 -20.59 -11.48 2.75
N THR A 510 -19.48 -12.18 2.74
CA THR A 510 -18.53 -12.24 3.85
C THR A 510 -17.13 -11.91 3.33
N PRO A 511 -16.54 -10.77 3.72
CA PRO A 511 -15.19 -10.41 3.32
C PRO A 511 -14.17 -10.86 4.37
N HIS A 512 -13.07 -11.44 3.90
CA HIS A 512 -11.93 -11.86 4.71
C HIS A 512 -10.69 -11.10 4.26
N LEU A 513 -10.13 -10.27 5.13
CA LEU A 513 -8.92 -9.51 4.88
C LEU A 513 -7.72 -10.45 4.86
N SER A 514 -6.99 -10.49 3.75
CA SER A 514 -5.70 -11.16 3.67
C SER A 514 -4.62 -10.11 3.46
N SER A 515 -3.69 -10.00 4.42
CA SER A 515 -2.49 -9.18 4.23
C SER A 515 -1.53 -9.92 3.30
N GLY A 516 -0.89 -9.19 2.38
CA GLY A 516 0.09 -9.76 1.47
C GLY A 516 1.29 -10.35 2.21
N ASP A 517 1.84 -11.43 1.65
CA ASP A 517 3.00 -12.20 2.12
C ASP A 517 2.97 -12.72 3.58
N VAL A 518 1.80 -12.70 4.23
CA VAL A 518 1.42 -13.85 5.06
C VAL A 518 0.91 -14.93 4.11
N GLY A 519 1.83 -15.72 3.56
CA GLY A 519 1.47 -16.88 2.74
C GLY A 519 0.57 -17.79 3.56
N LEU A 520 -0.73 -17.80 3.21
CA LEU A 520 -1.88 -18.30 3.99
C LEU A 520 -1.47 -19.11 5.22
N ARG A 521 -1.57 -18.51 6.42
CA ARG A 521 -1.13 -19.19 7.65
C ARG A 521 -1.98 -20.42 7.91
N GLY A 522 -1.44 -21.38 8.65
CA GLY A 522 -2.07 -22.69 8.86
C GLY A 522 -3.53 -22.61 9.29
N ALA A 523 -3.82 -21.76 10.28
CA ALA A 523 -5.16 -21.50 10.81
C ALA A 523 -6.12 -20.75 9.86
N GLU A 524 -5.62 -20.14 8.79
CA GLU A 524 -6.41 -19.48 7.74
C GLU A 524 -6.72 -20.45 6.60
N ILE A 525 -5.77 -21.29 6.18
CA ILE A 525 -6.01 -22.33 5.16
C ILE A 525 -7.13 -23.27 5.62
N THR A 526 -7.10 -23.74 6.87
CA THR A 526 -8.10 -24.68 7.40
C THR A 526 -9.51 -24.11 7.55
N LYS A 527 -9.67 -22.78 7.47
CA LYS A 527 -10.98 -22.11 7.42
C LYS A 527 -11.57 -22.06 6.00
N ILE A 528 -10.72 -22.18 4.98
CA ILE A 528 -11.09 -22.04 3.56
C ILE A 528 -11.20 -23.42 2.88
N ILE A 529 -10.35 -24.38 3.28
CA ILE A 529 -10.35 -25.77 2.79
C ILE A 529 -10.23 -26.71 4.01
N PRO A 530 -11.19 -27.63 4.25
CA PRO A 530 -11.07 -28.62 5.30
C PRO A 530 -9.80 -29.45 5.14
N MET A 531 -9.11 -29.75 6.24
CA MET A 531 -7.76 -30.32 6.23
C MET A 531 -7.61 -31.56 5.34
N GLU A 532 -8.63 -32.42 5.29
CA GLU A 532 -8.70 -33.63 4.47
C GLU A 532 -8.56 -33.41 2.95
N HIS A 533 -8.85 -32.21 2.45
CA HIS A 533 -8.85 -31.87 1.02
C HIS A 533 -7.55 -31.16 0.57
N LEU A 534 -6.63 -30.89 1.48
CA LEU A 534 -5.31 -30.36 1.15
C LEU A 534 -4.36 -31.51 0.74
N PRO A 535 -3.49 -31.32 -0.27
CA PRO A 535 -2.45 -32.28 -0.56
C PRO A 535 -1.43 -32.36 0.59
N GLU A 536 -0.85 -33.54 0.81
CA GLU A 536 -0.04 -33.91 1.99
C GLU A 536 1.14 -32.96 2.26
N ASN A 537 1.70 -32.36 1.21
CA ASN A 537 2.77 -31.36 1.29
C ASN A 537 2.31 -29.98 1.83
N LEU A 538 1.05 -29.59 1.61
CA LEU A 538 0.47 -28.36 2.14
C LEU A 538 -0.08 -28.55 3.56
N GLN A 539 -0.63 -29.73 3.87
CA GLN A 539 -0.94 -30.13 5.25
C GLN A 539 0.29 -29.98 6.16
N GLN A 540 1.41 -30.61 5.78
CA GLN A 540 2.68 -30.53 6.51
C GLN A 540 3.29 -29.12 6.60
N LYS A 541 2.81 -28.15 5.81
CA LYS A 541 3.21 -26.74 5.91
C LYS A 541 2.32 -25.99 6.89
N VAL A 542 1.00 -26.11 6.74
CA VAL A 542 -0.05 -25.59 7.64
C VAL A 542 0.26 -25.87 9.11
N ILE A 543 0.67 -27.10 9.43
CA ILE A 543 0.95 -27.52 10.82
C ILE A 543 2.28 -26.98 11.35
N ARG A 544 3.31 -26.88 10.50
CA ARG A 544 4.58 -26.24 10.87
C ARG A 544 4.37 -24.76 11.20
N ASP A 545 3.60 -24.06 10.39
CA ASP A 545 3.34 -22.63 10.57
C ASP A 545 2.51 -22.37 11.85
N ASN A 546 1.50 -23.19 12.15
CA ASN A 546 0.72 -23.08 13.40
C ASN A 546 1.55 -23.33 14.68
N ILE A 547 2.58 -24.19 14.61
CA ILE A 547 3.38 -24.58 15.79
C ILE A 547 4.52 -23.61 16.05
N ILE A 548 4.96 -22.87 15.02
CA ILE A 548 5.78 -21.66 15.21
C ILE A 548 4.97 -20.61 16.00
N ASP A 549 3.70 -20.38 15.67
CA ASP A 549 2.84 -19.43 16.38
C ASP A 549 2.52 -19.87 17.83
N GLU A 550 2.18 -21.15 18.09
CA GLU A 550 1.99 -21.66 19.47
C GLU A 550 3.30 -21.72 20.29
N GLY A 551 4.42 -22.08 19.66
CA GLY A 551 5.72 -22.22 20.32
C GLY A 551 6.39 -20.89 20.70
N LEU A 552 6.23 -19.85 19.87
CA LEU A 552 6.74 -18.49 20.13
C LEU A 552 5.97 -17.77 21.26
N LEU A 553 4.78 -18.24 21.64
CA LEU A 553 3.99 -17.65 22.71
C LEU A 553 4.43 -18.06 24.13
N ASN A 554 5.42 -18.95 24.29
CA ASN A 554 6.02 -19.25 25.60
C ASN A 554 7.14 -18.23 25.94
N PRO A 555 6.92 -17.29 26.90
CA PRO A 555 7.83 -16.16 27.11
C PRO A 555 9.21 -16.56 27.66
N GLU A 556 9.32 -17.72 28.30
CA GLU A 556 10.59 -18.20 28.86
C GLU A 556 11.48 -18.85 27.80
N LYS A 557 10.91 -19.71 26.94
CA LYS A 557 11.66 -20.32 25.82
C LYS A 557 12.14 -19.23 24.83
N MET A 558 11.31 -18.21 24.52
CA MET A 558 11.76 -17.06 23.73
C MET A 558 12.91 -16.27 24.37
N LYS A 559 12.88 -16.03 25.69
CA LYS A 559 13.99 -15.35 26.39
C LYS A 559 15.28 -16.16 26.32
N GLN A 560 15.21 -17.49 26.48
CA GLN A 560 16.38 -18.36 26.37
C GLN A 560 16.94 -18.40 24.95
N GLU A 561 16.08 -18.47 23.93
CA GLU A 561 16.51 -18.48 22.53
C GLU A 561 17.08 -17.14 22.08
N GLN A 562 16.47 -16.02 22.47
CA GLN A 562 16.99 -14.68 22.20
C GLN A 562 18.31 -14.42 22.94
N ALA A 563 18.43 -14.83 24.21
CA ALA A 563 19.69 -14.73 24.96
C ALA A 563 20.81 -15.59 24.34
N ALA A 564 20.50 -16.81 23.88
CA ALA A 564 21.46 -17.67 23.19
C ALA A 564 21.93 -17.05 21.87
N LYS A 565 21.00 -16.52 21.05
CA LYS A 565 21.33 -15.82 19.79
C LYS A 565 22.20 -14.58 20.06
N GLN A 566 21.85 -13.77 21.06
CA GLN A 566 22.63 -12.58 21.46
C GLN A 566 24.02 -12.94 21.99
N ALA A 567 24.16 -14.00 22.79
CA ALA A 567 25.45 -14.44 23.31
C ALA A 567 26.39 -14.94 22.19
N ILE A 568 25.87 -15.67 21.21
CA ILE A 568 26.65 -16.13 20.05
C ILE A 568 27.02 -14.95 19.14
N GLU A 569 26.12 -13.99 18.94
CA GLU A 569 26.41 -12.77 18.17
C GLU A 569 27.48 -11.90 18.85
N LEU A 570 27.48 -11.81 20.18
CA LEU A 570 28.50 -11.10 20.96
C LEU A 570 29.87 -11.78 20.83
N ALA A 571 29.94 -13.10 21.04
CA ALA A 571 31.17 -13.88 20.87
C ALA A 571 31.72 -13.82 19.42
N ALA A 572 30.83 -13.76 18.42
CA ALA A 572 31.20 -13.53 17.03
C ALA A 572 31.80 -12.13 16.82
N LYS A 573 31.19 -11.06 17.38
CA LYS A 573 31.71 -9.69 17.32
C LYS A 573 33.10 -9.57 17.95
N GLU A 574 33.31 -10.12 19.15
CA GLU A 574 34.63 -10.15 19.79
C GLU A 574 35.67 -10.87 18.93
N THR A 575 35.29 -11.97 18.27
CA THR A 575 36.19 -12.73 17.38
C THR A 575 36.52 -11.95 16.10
N ILE A 576 35.59 -11.15 15.59
CA ILE A 576 35.80 -10.27 14.43
C ILE A 576 36.67 -9.06 14.80
N GLU A 577 36.50 -8.48 16.00
CA GLU A 577 37.29 -7.33 16.46
C GLU A 577 38.76 -7.68 16.70
N ARG A 578 39.07 -8.89 17.20
CA ARG A 578 40.44 -9.37 17.42
C ARG A 578 41.27 -9.58 16.14
N LYS A 579 40.66 -9.58 14.95
CA LYS A 579 41.38 -9.70 13.67
C LYS A 579 41.80 -8.32 13.15
N THR A 580 43.05 -8.16 12.73
CA THR A 580 43.58 -6.85 12.30
C THR A 580 43.31 -6.53 10.82
N ASP A 581 43.20 -7.55 9.95
CA ASP A 581 42.99 -7.39 8.51
C ASP A 581 41.49 -7.35 8.13
N LYS A 582 41.12 -6.37 7.29
CA LYS A 582 39.77 -6.16 6.75
C LYS A 582 39.26 -7.35 5.94
N ALA A 583 40.12 -8.06 5.20
CA ALA A 583 39.73 -9.29 4.49
C ALA A 583 39.38 -10.42 5.48
N ALA A 584 40.23 -10.62 6.48
CA ALA A 584 40.06 -11.64 7.51
C ALA A 584 38.85 -11.39 8.42
N LYS A 585 38.42 -10.12 8.60
CA LYS A 585 37.15 -9.75 9.25
C LYS A 585 35.93 -10.18 8.45
N ILE A 586 35.93 -9.96 7.13
CA ILE A 586 34.80 -10.32 6.25
C ILE A 586 34.63 -11.85 6.19
N GLU A 587 35.73 -12.60 6.11
CA GLU A 587 35.68 -14.06 6.13
C GLU A 587 35.21 -14.61 7.49
N ALA A 588 35.69 -14.03 8.60
CA ALA A 588 35.22 -14.38 9.95
C ALA A 588 33.72 -14.11 10.13
N ALA A 589 33.21 -12.98 9.62
CA ALA A 589 31.79 -12.65 9.67
C ALA A 589 30.93 -13.68 8.92
N LYS A 590 31.31 -14.07 7.69
CA LYS A 590 30.60 -15.09 6.91
C LYS A 590 30.65 -16.48 7.58
N ALA A 591 31.77 -16.84 8.20
CA ALA A 591 31.89 -18.09 8.95
C ALA A 591 31.00 -18.10 10.21
N ALA A 592 30.95 -16.99 10.95
CA ALA A 592 30.11 -16.82 12.12
C ALA A 592 28.61 -16.87 11.78
N GLU A 593 28.18 -16.15 10.73
CA GLU A 593 26.80 -16.19 10.23
C GLU A 593 26.36 -17.63 9.88
N LYS A 594 27.23 -18.38 9.19
CA LYS A 594 27.00 -19.79 8.85
C LYS A 594 26.89 -20.67 10.09
N ALA A 595 27.73 -20.45 11.12
CA ALA A 595 27.69 -21.20 12.37
C ALA A 595 26.39 -20.94 13.16
N VAL A 596 25.99 -19.67 13.32
CA VAL A 596 24.70 -19.28 13.94
C VAL A 596 23.53 -19.99 13.26
N LYS A 597 23.52 -20.02 11.92
CA LYS A 597 22.46 -20.65 11.12
C LYS A 597 22.40 -22.18 11.23
N ILE A 598 23.52 -22.83 11.56
CA ILE A 598 23.58 -24.28 11.79
C ILE A 598 23.04 -24.62 13.18
N GLU A 599 23.46 -23.91 14.22
CA GLU A 599 23.03 -24.21 15.58
C GLU A 599 21.54 -23.89 15.79
N ALA A 600 21.03 -22.82 15.16
CA ALA A 600 19.60 -22.49 15.15
C ALA A 600 18.72 -23.64 14.59
N ARG A 601 19.14 -24.27 13.47
CA ARG A 601 18.43 -25.42 12.87
C ARG A 601 18.46 -26.67 13.75
N LYS A 602 19.51 -26.82 14.56
CA LYS A 602 19.68 -27.96 15.48
C LYS A 602 18.76 -27.82 16.71
N SER A 603 18.64 -26.62 17.27
CA SER A 603 17.67 -26.31 18.32
C SER A 603 16.22 -26.41 17.83
N GLU A 604 15.94 -25.92 16.62
CA GLU A 604 14.62 -26.03 15.96
C GLU A 604 14.19 -27.50 15.82
N LYS A 605 15.08 -28.37 15.33
CA LYS A 605 14.80 -29.81 15.20
C LYS A 605 14.50 -30.48 16.54
N LEU A 606 15.24 -30.15 17.59
CA LEU A 606 15.04 -30.73 18.93
C LEU A 606 13.68 -30.32 19.52
N LEU A 607 13.26 -29.06 19.31
CA LEU A 607 11.97 -28.56 19.75
C LEU A 607 10.80 -29.30 19.05
N VAL A 608 10.92 -29.56 17.75
CA VAL A 608 9.92 -30.31 16.96
C VAL A 608 9.80 -31.77 17.44
N GLU A 609 10.90 -32.41 17.84
CA GLU A 609 10.88 -33.77 18.41
C GLU A 609 10.25 -33.80 19.82
N GLU A 610 10.43 -32.75 20.63
CA GLU A 610 9.80 -32.59 21.95
C GLU A 610 8.28 -32.34 21.84
N THR A 611 7.83 -31.47 20.92
CA THR A 611 6.40 -31.17 20.73
C THR A 611 5.63 -32.33 20.11
N ALA A 612 6.26 -33.13 19.23
CA ALA A 612 5.64 -34.36 18.70
C ALA A 612 5.27 -35.34 19.83
N LYS A 613 6.13 -35.43 20.85
CA LYS A 613 5.91 -36.28 22.02
C LYS A 613 4.79 -35.77 22.92
N ASP A 614 4.68 -34.45 23.11
CA ASP A 614 3.59 -33.84 23.90
C ASP A 614 2.22 -34.11 23.25
N TYR A 615 2.08 -33.86 21.94
CA TYR A 615 0.86 -34.18 21.20
C TYR A 615 0.52 -35.68 21.23
N TYR A 616 1.51 -36.57 21.21
CA TYR A 616 1.28 -38.00 21.41
C TYR A 616 0.74 -38.33 22.83
N GLN A 617 1.25 -37.69 23.89
CA GLN A 617 0.71 -37.90 25.25
C GLN A 617 -0.73 -37.40 25.37
N ARG A 618 -1.06 -36.24 24.78
CA ARG A 618 -2.45 -35.73 24.74
C ARG A 618 -3.40 -36.68 24.02
N GLY A 619 -2.95 -37.30 22.92
CA GLY A 619 -3.73 -38.31 22.21
C GLY A 619 -4.03 -39.54 23.07
N LEU A 620 -3.06 -40.02 23.86
CA LEU A 620 -3.26 -41.11 24.81
C LEU A 620 -4.23 -40.75 25.93
N TRP A 621 -4.21 -39.50 26.43
CA TRP A 621 -5.18 -39.03 27.43
C TRP A 621 -6.60 -38.94 26.85
N ALA A 622 -6.78 -38.32 25.68
CA ALA A 622 -8.08 -38.27 25.00
C ALA A 622 -8.64 -39.67 24.68
N GLN A 623 -7.77 -40.63 24.33
CA GLN A 623 -8.16 -42.03 24.14
C GLN A 623 -8.61 -42.70 25.45
N ALA A 624 -8.01 -42.36 26.58
CA ALA A 624 -8.44 -42.83 27.90
C ALA A 624 -9.77 -42.20 28.33
N ASP A 625 -9.99 -40.92 28.00
CA ASP A 625 -11.24 -40.18 28.25
C ASP A 625 -12.37 -40.56 27.27
N SER A 626 -12.11 -41.50 26.34
CA SER A 626 -13.06 -41.98 25.32
C SER A 626 -13.54 -40.91 24.33
N ASP A 627 -12.72 -39.90 24.04
CA ASP A 627 -12.92 -39.00 22.90
C ASP A 627 -12.05 -39.47 21.69
N PRO A 628 -12.61 -40.25 20.76
CA PRO A 628 -11.86 -40.76 19.61
C PRO A 628 -11.48 -39.64 18.65
N GLU A 629 -12.28 -38.58 18.53
CA GLU A 629 -11.96 -37.49 17.61
C GLU A 629 -10.77 -36.69 18.12
N GLU A 630 -10.71 -36.37 19.42
CA GLU A 630 -9.58 -35.68 20.01
C GLU A 630 -8.32 -36.55 20.02
N ALA A 631 -8.45 -37.85 20.27
CA ALA A 631 -7.34 -38.79 20.16
C ALA A 631 -6.78 -38.85 18.73
N ILE A 632 -7.64 -38.98 17.71
CA ILE A 632 -7.25 -38.94 16.29
C ILE A 632 -6.57 -37.60 15.96
N ARG A 633 -7.15 -36.46 16.34
CA ARG A 633 -6.58 -35.12 16.10
C ARG A 633 -5.16 -35.00 16.67
N ASN A 634 -4.95 -35.44 17.91
CA ASN A 634 -3.66 -35.32 18.59
C ASN A 634 -2.61 -36.32 18.06
N PHE A 635 -3.00 -37.55 17.71
CA PHE A 635 -2.08 -38.50 17.09
C PHE A 635 -1.71 -38.14 15.65
N ILE A 636 -2.64 -37.62 14.86
CA ILE A 636 -2.35 -37.06 13.53
C ILE A 636 -1.28 -35.96 13.66
N LYS A 637 -1.51 -34.96 14.54
CA LYS A 637 -0.52 -33.90 14.83
C LYS A 637 0.86 -34.45 15.24
N ALA A 638 0.92 -35.49 16.07
CA ALA A 638 2.17 -36.13 16.46
C ALA A 638 2.91 -36.77 15.25
N THR A 639 2.19 -37.43 14.34
CA THR A 639 2.77 -37.98 13.09
C THR A 639 3.16 -36.92 12.07
N GLU A 640 2.50 -35.76 12.05
CA GLU A 640 2.81 -34.66 11.14
C GLU A 640 4.02 -33.86 11.60
N LEU A 641 4.19 -33.71 12.92
CA LEU A 641 5.39 -33.15 13.55
C LEU A 641 6.61 -34.06 13.37
N ASN A 642 6.42 -35.36 13.59
CA ASN A 642 7.46 -36.35 13.40
C ASN A 642 6.91 -37.51 12.57
N ASN A 643 7.13 -37.45 11.26
CA ASN A 643 6.75 -38.51 10.33
C ASN A 643 7.50 -39.84 10.55
N LYS A 644 8.43 -39.88 11.51
CA LYS A 644 9.09 -41.11 11.99
C LYS A 644 8.50 -41.67 13.29
N TYR A 645 7.37 -41.14 13.77
CA TYR A 645 6.80 -41.51 15.06
C TYR A 645 5.84 -42.72 14.97
N ALA A 646 6.41 -43.92 14.81
CA ALA A 646 5.66 -45.17 14.63
C ALA A 646 4.58 -45.44 15.69
N ALA A 647 4.79 -45.02 16.94
CA ALA A 647 3.84 -45.19 18.03
C ALA A 647 2.51 -44.45 17.80
N ALA A 648 2.54 -43.25 17.17
CA ALA A 648 1.33 -42.50 16.86
C ALA A 648 0.58 -43.10 15.66
N TYR A 649 1.29 -43.56 14.61
CA TYR A 649 0.66 -44.32 13.52
C TYR A 649 0.00 -45.61 14.03
N ASN A 650 0.65 -46.33 14.94
CA ASN A 650 0.05 -47.52 15.56
C ASN A 650 -1.22 -47.17 16.37
N SER A 651 -1.20 -46.07 17.11
CA SER A 651 -2.34 -45.65 17.94
C SER A 651 -3.53 -45.17 17.09
N LEU A 652 -3.27 -44.52 15.94
CA LEU A 652 -4.29 -44.24 14.92
C LEU A 652 -4.90 -45.51 14.31
N GLY A 653 -4.08 -46.54 14.09
CA GLY A 653 -4.56 -47.84 13.62
C GLY A 653 -5.61 -48.43 14.56
N ILE A 654 -5.34 -48.42 15.88
CA ILE A 654 -6.24 -48.92 16.92
C ILE A 654 -7.58 -48.18 16.90
N ILE A 655 -7.57 -46.84 16.81
CA ILE A 655 -8.83 -46.07 16.84
C ILE A 655 -9.62 -46.28 15.55
N TYR A 656 -8.97 -46.30 14.37
CA TYR A 656 -9.69 -46.58 13.12
C TYR A 656 -10.27 -48.00 13.08
N GLU A 657 -9.65 -48.96 13.74
CA GLU A 657 -10.18 -50.32 13.92
C GLU A 657 -11.43 -50.32 14.82
N GLN A 658 -11.38 -49.59 15.95
CA GLN A 658 -12.53 -49.37 16.83
C GLN A 658 -13.70 -48.63 16.15
N GLU A 659 -13.41 -47.74 15.20
CA GLU A 659 -14.41 -47.04 14.39
C GLU A 659 -14.89 -47.86 13.15
N PHE A 660 -14.51 -49.14 13.02
CA PHE A 660 -14.82 -50.01 11.88
C PHE A 660 -14.29 -49.51 10.51
N LYS A 661 -13.28 -48.63 10.51
CA LYS A 661 -12.61 -48.05 9.32
C LYS A 661 -11.39 -48.91 8.92
N PHE A 662 -11.62 -50.19 8.66
CA PHE A 662 -10.59 -51.23 8.54
C PHE A 662 -9.47 -50.91 7.53
N GLU A 663 -9.79 -50.34 6.36
CA GLU A 663 -8.80 -49.98 5.33
C GLU A 663 -7.86 -48.87 5.81
N LYS A 664 -8.35 -47.94 6.64
CA LYS A 664 -7.53 -46.90 7.27
C LYS A 664 -6.68 -47.49 8.41
N ALA A 665 -7.24 -48.39 9.21
CA ALA A 665 -6.52 -49.07 10.28
C ALA A 665 -5.29 -49.85 9.76
N GLU A 666 -5.51 -50.70 8.75
CA GLU A 666 -4.45 -51.48 8.10
C GLU A 666 -3.37 -50.58 7.51
N ALA A 667 -3.76 -49.50 6.81
CA ALA A 667 -2.82 -48.54 6.24
C ALA A 667 -1.97 -47.83 7.32
N MET A 668 -2.54 -47.49 8.48
CA MET A 668 -1.80 -46.87 9.58
C MET A 668 -0.84 -47.84 10.27
N TYR A 669 -1.25 -49.09 10.51
CA TYR A 669 -0.34 -50.10 11.05
C TYR A 669 0.81 -50.43 10.09
N LEU A 670 0.53 -50.51 8.78
CA LEU A 670 1.56 -50.66 7.75
C LEU A 670 2.50 -49.44 7.71
N LYS A 671 1.99 -48.21 7.85
CA LYS A 671 2.82 -47.00 8.00
C LYS A 671 3.72 -47.07 9.24
N ALA A 672 3.24 -47.57 10.37
CA ALA A 672 4.06 -47.70 11.58
C ALA A 672 5.30 -48.59 11.34
N ILE A 673 5.15 -49.73 10.66
CA ILE A 673 6.26 -50.66 10.39
C ILE A 673 7.16 -50.27 9.19
N THR A 674 6.72 -49.40 8.27
CA THR A 674 7.61 -48.83 7.25
C THR A 674 8.47 -47.70 7.82
N VAL A 675 7.91 -46.97 8.79
CA VAL A 675 8.56 -45.88 9.51
C VAL A 675 9.60 -46.38 10.52
N ASP A 676 9.23 -47.34 11.35
CA ASP A 676 10.15 -48.06 12.25
C ASP A 676 9.97 -49.58 12.09
N PRO A 677 10.82 -50.23 11.27
CA PRO A 677 10.79 -51.68 11.07
C PRO A 677 11.06 -52.51 12.33
N ASN A 678 11.49 -51.90 13.45
CA ASN A 678 11.70 -52.58 14.73
C ASN A 678 10.56 -52.32 15.73
N TYR A 679 9.53 -51.54 15.38
CA TYR A 679 8.40 -51.23 16.26
C TYR A 679 7.49 -52.45 16.45
N ALA A 680 7.84 -53.29 17.42
CA ALA A 680 7.19 -54.57 17.69
C ALA A 680 5.65 -54.48 17.89
N PRO A 681 5.07 -53.50 18.61
CA PRO A 681 3.63 -53.48 18.86
C PRO A 681 2.75 -53.52 17.60
N ALA A 682 3.15 -52.84 16.52
CA ALA A 682 2.39 -52.80 15.28
C ALA A 682 2.33 -54.16 14.55
N TYR A 683 3.33 -55.03 14.73
CA TYR A 683 3.27 -56.40 14.22
C TYR A 683 2.24 -57.26 14.95
N SER A 684 2.08 -57.08 16.26
CA SER A 684 1.02 -57.75 17.04
C SER A 684 -0.37 -57.27 16.63
N ASN A 685 -0.56 -55.96 16.42
CA ASN A 685 -1.85 -55.41 15.99
C ASN A 685 -2.21 -55.86 14.56
N LEU A 686 -1.25 -55.85 13.62
CA LEU A 686 -1.46 -56.43 12.29
C LEU A 686 -1.78 -57.93 12.34
N ALA A 687 -1.17 -58.69 13.23
CA ALA A 687 -1.45 -60.11 13.35
C ALA A 687 -2.90 -60.36 13.81
N LEU A 688 -3.35 -59.68 14.87
CA LEU A 688 -4.73 -59.74 15.37
C LEU A 688 -5.75 -59.28 14.31
N PHE A 689 -5.50 -58.13 13.67
CA PHE A 689 -6.35 -57.59 12.60
C PHE A 689 -6.53 -58.56 11.42
N ASN A 690 -5.54 -59.41 11.13
CA ASN A 690 -5.64 -60.46 10.12
C ASN A 690 -6.32 -61.75 10.66
N GLU A 691 -6.15 -62.11 11.94
CA GLU A 691 -6.92 -63.20 12.58
C GLU A 691 -8.43 -62.88 12.57
N ASP A 692 -8.83 -61.66 12.92
CA ASP A 692 -10.23 -61.22 12.95
C ASP A 692 -10.87 -61.23 11.55
N ARG A 693 -10.07 -61.08 10.49
CA ARG A 693 -10.46 -61.24 9.09
C ARG A 693 -10.33 -62.68 8.56
N SER A 694 -9.95 -63.63 9.42
CA SER A 694 -9.68 -65.04 9.07
C SER A 694 -8.54 -65.26 8.05
N ASP A 695 -7.64 -64.29 7.84
CA ASP A 695 -6.40 -64.47 7.07
C ASP A 695 -5.27 -64.95 8.02
N PHE A 696 -5.37 -66.22 8.39
CA PHE A 696 -4.40 -66.88 9.26
C PHE A 696 -2.98 -66.94 8.66
N VAL A 697 -2.85 -66.85 7.32
CA VAL A 697 -1.56 -66.89 6.62
C VAL A 697 -0.79 -65.57 6.82
N GLN A 698 -1.45 -64.43 6.67
CA GLN A 698 -0.83 -63.13 6.99
C GLN A 698 -0.68 -62.94 8.50
N ALA A 699 -1.64 -63.42 9.31
CA ALA A 699 -1.53 -63.38 10.77
C ALA A 699 -0.27 -64.11 11.27
N LEU A 700 -0.06 -65.37 10.86
CA LEU A 700 1.12 -66.17 11.20
C LEU A 700 2.44 -65.45 10.81
N LYS A 701 2.48 -64.87 9.60
CA LYS A 701 3.62 -64.08 9.11
C LYS A 701 3.90 -62.84 9.97
N TYR A 702 2.86 -62.17 10.49
CA TYR A 702 3.04 -61.03 11.38
C TYR A 702 3.38 -61.44 12.82
N TRP A 703 2.86 -62.56 13.32
CA TRP A 703 3.26 -63.15 14.60
C TRP A 703 4.72 -63.60 14.62
N HIS A 704 5.21 -64.28 13.58
CA HIS A 704 6.64 -64.57 13.39
C HIS A 704 7.48 -63.28 13.44
N LYS A 705 7.04 -62.24 12.72
CA LYS A 705 7.72 -60.93 12.71
C LYS A 705 7.70 -60.22 14.06
N ARG A 706 6.69 -60.45 14.90
CA ARG A 706 6.60 -59.96 16.29
C ARG A 706 7.53 -60.74 17.22
N ALA A 707 7.52 -62.08 17.14
CA ALA A 707 8.39 -62.95 17.93
C ALA A 707 9.88 -62.65 17.70
N LEU A 708 10.27 -62.32 16.47
CA LEU A 708 11.66 -61.99 16.10
C LEU A 708 12.13 -60.58 16.52
N ARG A 709 11.21 -59.65 16.84
CA ARG A 709 11.51 -58.23 17.10
C ARG A 709 11.16 -57.74 18.50
N GLY A 710 10.32 -58.48 19.22
CA GLY A 710 9.95 -58.14 20.59
C GLY A 710 11.06 -58.48 21.59
N ASP A 711 11.04 -57.82 22.74
CA ASP A 711 11.82 -58.24 23.91
C ASP A 711 11.38 -59.66 24.32
N PRO A 712 12.28 -60.65 24.50
CA PRO A 712 11.91 -61.99 24.95
C PRO A 712 11.15 -62.04 26.30
N ASN A 713 11.28 -60.99 27.13
CA ASN A 713 10.58 -60.89 28.42
C ASN A 713 9.17 -60.29 28.31
N ASP A 714 8.87 -59.56 27.24
CA ASP A 714 7.55 -58.97 26.97
C ASP A 714 6.48 -60.07 26.80
N GLU A 715 5.37 -59.90 27.50
CA GLU A 715 4.22 -60.82 27.50
C GLU A 715 3.65 -61.00 26.09
N TRP A 716 3.61 -59.93 25.29
CA TRP A 716 3.15 -60.01 23.90
C TRP A 716 4.11 -60.75 22.99
N THR A 717 5.42 -60.77 23.27
CA THR A 717 6.39 -61.62 22.55
C THR A 717 6.17 -63.10 22.87
N LYS A 718 5.92 -63.44 24.13
CA LYS A 718 5.60 -64.81 24.56
C LYS A 718 4.29 -65.29 23.93
N LYS A 719 3.25 -64.43 23.94
CA LYS A 719 1.97 -64.68 23.25
C LYS A 719 2.16 -64.86 21.74
N ALA A 720 3.04 -64.08 21.10
CA ALA A 720 3.38 -64.25 19.69
C ALA A 720 4.01 -65.63 19.40
N VAL A 721 4.99 -66.05 20.20
CA VAL A 721 5.63 -67.38 20.05
C VAL A 721 4.63 -68.52 20.28
N GLN A 722 3.64 -68.33 21.16
CA GLN A 722 2.55 -69.29 21.34
C GLN A 722 1.61 -69.30 20.13
N ARG A 723 1.14 -68.14 19.65
CA ARG A 723 0.24 -68.07 18.48
C ARG A 723 0.88 -68.54 17.18
N VAL A 724 2.19 -68.39 17.02
CA VAL A 724 2.92 -69.03 15.91
C VAL A 724 2.69 -70.54 15.89
N LYS A 725 2.82 -71.22 17.04
CA LYS A 725 2.61 -72.67 17.12
C LYS A 725 1.14 -73.06 16.88
N GLU A 726 0.22 -72.33 17.50
CA GLU A 726 -1.24 -72.55 17.35
C GLU A 726 -1.77 -72.32 15.93
N LEU A 727 -1.01 -71.62 15.07
CA LEU A 727 -1.34 -71.37 13.66
C LEU A 727 -0.48 -72.20 12.67
N GLU A 728 0.50 -72.97 13.18
CA GLU A 728 1.32 -73.92 12.41
C GLU A 728 0.83 -75.38 12.56
N GLU A 729 0.06 -75.67 13.62
CA GLU A 729 -0.66 -76.93 13.88
C GLU A 729 -2.03 -77.00 13.18
#